data_AF-A0A9Q9BRR1-F1
#
_entry.id   AF-A0A9Q9BRR1-F1
#
_cell.length_a   1.000
_cell.length_b   1.000
_cell.length_c   1.000
_cell.angle_alpha   90.00
_cell.angle_beta   90.00
_cell.angle_gamma   90.00
#
_symmetry.space_group_name_H-M   'P 1'
#
loop_
_entity.id
_entity.type
_entity.pdbx_description
1 polymer ?
#
loop_
_entity_poly.entity_id
_entity_poly.type
_entity_poly.pdbx_seq_one_letter_code
_entity_poly.pdbx_strand_id
1 'polypeptide(L)'
;MSTLILSTIEEAFNKNITSTIGNFISEEIGNIISTDIDTKAFQFTKESYTQSTTLKNLNIQTSVYGKIIPIIYGTVRIAGNIIWMQPIKEINHDDIYITNNPTNSPSSHHVINHSYYATLAIAICYGPVKKISKIWANTKLLNLDEINYRFYNGTETQEPDPLILSIEKHAPAYRGISYIVIEDFFLKNYNNSIPNFTFEVISYPENFFNKHHITQKIENIHIMPGYGEFIYDTKIQMKIPVERIGKEYIPYGTAYRVNHNSNYNKSDAIVSLDQLKEDLPNIKWISIVVNWYTDSVNIKSCNIYPTVEFKNNAKIIPDDWKVANITRNNATVISRNNLIYGGTINDVSLIRYIHELKARGYKVLLYPKLLIDIKDKLNSNLVGEAKYVSNFFKNHYNPFITHYCTLAKDLIDAFIIGSGFSNITSIVDENKNYPAVDELIALAKYVKNFLGNSTIITYAANYDEYHSHNNFYNMDKLWASQYIDVIGINAYFPLTDTPQPEQGFTINDIIHAWNSGEGYEYFYLNKEKKFYINSEFSWKNIHYWWSHSHTNPDGNKTLWNPKMKKIWFTEYGFPSIDNCTSQPNIAIDNNPIFLNQHVNFAAQKNAIEGTIEAWKSSEMVDKMFLWGWDVRPYPIFPNMQNNWHDAKNWQTGYWIAGKITLITLADIIKDILQKINLHNHSFTIANLQNTVEGYTISSHQPVKFIFKDLQDIYRFNITEKNNKLIFAQDDYHNITKISLENMILNKNHSHNVLSIIKDTEFINKVNLFYISKQSNYQIKLKYSKSQHHFTNSIKTLHTTLVLDDTQAQSITDNILNSIASKECKFKFILPIKYIFLSISDIIEIIVNDTLYLLTIINIELDNLSILIEGCVIQQFINNNAYPSTRIHESTFDIINHIGNIDLKVLDLPCINNAIESSLYFAANRTESYWKGGIIYADNHEDAYSPVLYITHESITGIALNKLEIGPETIPDENSNMIILLKTGNLYSISNLSLLNGNNIALIGQEIIQFKNAQLIGDNKYKLTYLLRGRYGTEKYIYQHQSGDSFFLLSSLTHLKINTSLINKLLSYKAVSYGQIINDAKTVQYLYNAKSLKPLSVAHVNTVLDVNKNLHISWIRRARVNIQWLDNIDVPLDEQYEQYDIEIINNIGKIIRILTIANKTTFTYTKSQKIEDFGHSESQIQISIYQLSAIVGKGEGYIIKLYY
;
A
#
# COMPACT_ATOMS: atom_id res chain seq x y z
N MET A 1 -0.74 -31.32 66.20
CA MET A 1 -0.12 -30.04 66.59
C MET A 1 -0.14 -29.15 65.36
N SER A 2 -0.59 -27.92 65.35
CA SER A 2 -1.51 -27.17 66.22
C SER A 2 -1.85 -25.95 65.40
N THR A 3 -3.13 -25.81 65.11
CA THR A 3 -3.82 -24.56 64.77
C THR A 3 -3.44 -23.47 65.77
N LEU A 4 -2.72 -22.44 65.33
CA LEU A 4 -2.64 -21.11 65.98
C LEU A 4 -1.97 -20.16 64.97
N ILE A 5 -2.42 -18.90 64.91
CA ILE A 5 -2.04 -17.81 63.96
C ILE A 5 -2.98 -17.62 62.74
N LEU A 6 -4.29 -17.82 62.89
CA LEU A 6 -5.25 -17.25 61.90
C LEU A 6 -6.57 -16.75 62.49
N SER A 7 -6.64 -16.55 63.82
CA SER A 7 -7.87 -16.14 64.51
C SER A 7 -7.77 -14.82 65.27
N THR A 8 -6.87 -13.90 64.89
CA THR A 8 -6.71 -12.60 65.57
C THR A 8 -6.63 -11.37 64.65
N ILE A 9 -7.03 -11.47 63.37
CA ILE A 9 -7.04 -10.30 62.45
C ILE A 9 -8.42 -10.07 61.80
N GLU A 10 -9.49 -10.77 62.20
CA GLU A 10 -10.84 -10.53 61.66
C GLU A 10 -11.68 -9.47 62.41
N GLU A 11 -11.27 -8.99 63.59
CA GLU A 11 -12.09 -8.02 64.38
C GLU A 11 -11.61 -6.56 64.37
N ALA A 12 -10.53 -6.22 63.64
CA ALA A 12 -9.99 -4.86 63.62
C ALA A 12 -10.21 -4.07 62.31
N PHE A 13 -10.71 -4.69 61.22
CA PHE A 13 -10.70 -4.06 59.88
C PHE A 13 -12.03 -3.43 59.41
N ASN A 14 -13.09 -3.43 60.23
CA ASN A 14 -14.44 -3.03 59.77
C ASN A 14 -15.00 -1.70 60.31
N LYS A 15 -14.16 -0.78 60.80
CA LYS A 15 -14.59 0.60 61.10
C LYS A 15 -13.48 1.60 60.75
N ASN A 16 -13.66 2.33 59.63
CA ASN A 16 -13.16 3.71 59.35
C ASN A 16 -12.67 4.03 57.92
N ILE A 17 -13.29 3.52 56.84
CA ILE A 17 -13.05 4.11 55.48
C ILE A 17 -14.36 4.17 54.67
N THR A 18 -15.33 4.94 55.16
CA THR A 18 -16.55 5.28 54.39
C THR A 18 -16.91 6.77 54.43
N SER A 19 -15.98 7.67 54.81
CA SER A 19 -16.28 9.11 54.89
C SER A 19 -15.33 10.06 54.16
N THR A 20 -14.54 9.61 53.17
CA THR A 20 -13.63 10.55 52.46
C THR A 20 -13.29 10.21 51.01
N ILE A 21 -14.23 9.66 50.23
CA ILE A 21 -14.12 9.60 48.76
C ILE A 21 -15.49 10.01 48.17
N GLY A 22 -15.88 11.26 48.40
CA GLY A 22 -17.20 11.77 48.03
C GLY A 22 -17.23 12.95 47.06
N ASN A 23 -16.11 13.64 46.78
CA ASN A 23 -16.17 14.99 46.19
C ASN A 23 -15.28 15.26 44.96
N PHE A 24 -15.03 14.30 44.07
CA PHE A 24 -14.39 14.65 42.77
C PHE A 24 -14.71 13.69 41.60
N ILE A 25 -15.99 13.40 41.38
CA ILE A 25 -16.45 12.89 40.07
C ILE A 25 -17.77 13.62 39.73
N SER A 26 -17.67 14.68 38.94
CA SER A 26 -18.80 15.33 38.29
C SER A 26 -18.84 14.95 36.81
N GLU A 27 -19.96 14.29 36.47
CA GLU A 27 -20.78 14.47 35.26
C GLU A 27 -20.31 13.87 33.92
N GLU A 28 -21.22 13.04 33.39
CA GLU A 28 -21.23 12.31 32.09
C GLU A 28 -20.39 11.02 31.96
N ILE A 29 -20.86 9.95 32.63
CA ILE A 29 -21.32 8.67 32.04
C ILE A 29 -21.90 7.85 33.21
N GLY A 30 -23.23 7.91 33.34
CA GLY A 30 -23.98 7.19 34.37
C GLY A 30 -24.72 5.99 33.78
N ASN A 31 -24.60 4.87 34.49
CA ASN A 31 -25.46 3.67 34.48
C ASN A 31 -25.20 2.58 33.44
N ILE A 32 -24.15 1.79 33.67
CA ILE A 32 -24.30 0.32 33.76
C ILE A 32 -23.58 -0.12 35.04
N ILE A 33 -24.36 -0.30 36.10
CA ILE A 33 -23.90 -0.90 37.36
C ILE A 33 -23.70 -2.39 37.09
N SER A 34 -22.46 -2.86 37.06
CA SER A 34 -22.14 -4.29 37.08
C SER A 34 -22.20 -4.80 38.53
N THR A 35 -23.40 -5.10 39.01
CA THR A 35 -23.57 -6.01 40.14
C THR A 35 -23.99 -7.36 39.58
N ASP A 36 -23.03 -8.13 39.08
CA ASP A 36 -23.27 -9.55 38.84
C ASP A 36 -23.13 -10.30 40.17
N ILE A 37 -24.25 -10.90 40.57
CA ILE A 37 -24.39 -11.86 41.64
C ILE A 37 -23.80 -13.16 41.12
N ASP A 38 -22.49 -13.33 41.21
CA ASP A 38 -21.83 -14.63 41.05
C ASP A 38 -21.84 -15.35 42.40
N THR A 39 -22.87 -16.15 42.68
CA THR A 39 -22.89 -16.97 43.90
C THR A 39 -23.29 -18.43 43.76
N LYS A 40 -23.59 -19.02 42.59
CA LYS A 40 -24.08 -20.42 42.60
C LYS A 40 -23.56 -21.46 41.59
N ALA A 41 -22.62 -21.14 40.69
CA ALA A 41 -22.10 -22.17 39.76
C ALA A 41 -20.74 -22.81 40.14
N PHE A 42 -20.01 -22.27 41.12
CA PHE A 42 -18.73 -22.84 41.59
C PHE A 42 -18.52 -22.55 43.09
N GLN A 43 -19.07 -23.41 43.95
CA GLN A 43 -18.54 -23.70 45.29
C GLN A 43 -18.32 -25.21 45.28
N PHE A 44 -17.12 -25.74 45.53
CA PHE A 44 -16.54 -25.81 46.86
C PHE A 44 -15.00 -25.72 46.88
N THR A 45 -14.53 -24.99 47.90
CA THR A 45 -13.16 -24.81 48.44
C THR A 45 -12.23 -23.72 47.86
N LYS A 46 -12.28 -22.61 48.61
CA LYS A 46 -11.27 -21.57 48.95
C LYS A 46 -10.74 -20.59 47.89
N GLU A 47 -10.99 -19.32 48.25
CA GLU A 47 -10.48 -18.03 47.77
C GLU A 47 -11.18 -17.43 46.54
N SER A 48 -12.13 -16.55 46.84
CA SER A 48 -12.80 -15.62 45.94
C SER A 48 -11.82 -14.60 45.36
N TYR A 49 -11.55 -14.70 44.06
CA TYR A 49 -10.78 -13.71 43.30
C TYR A 49 -11.64 -13.13 42.18
N THR A 50 -12.23 -11.95 42.41
CA THR A 50 -12.89 -11.15 41.37
C THR A 50 -12.14 -9.83 41.20
N GLN A 51 -11.18 -9.80 40.29
CA GLN A 51 -10.75 -8.58 39.63
C GLN A 51 -10.79 -8.85 38.13
N SER A 52 -11.90 -8.50 37.49
CA SER A 52 -11.93 -8.49 36.02
C SER A 52 -10.96 -7.42 35.53
N THR A 53 -10.19 -7.73 34.49
CA THR A 53 -9.41 -6.72 33.79
C THR A 53 -10.38 -5.72 33.17
N THR A 54 -10.57 -4.59 33.84
CA THR A 54 -11.26 -3.45 33.22
C THR A 54 -10.44 -3.01 32.01
N LEU A 55 -11.06 -3.00 30.82
CA LEU A 55 -10.50 -2.39 29.62
C LEU A 55 -10.36 -0.88 29.87
N LYS A 56 -9.26 -0.48 30.54
CA LYS A 56 -8.86 0.92 30.67
C LYS A 56 -8.42 1.41 29.29
N ASN A 57 -8.70 2.66 28.98
CA ASN A 57 -8.39 3.26 27.69
C ASN A 57 -6.86 3.26 27.47
N LEU A 58 -6.34 2.24 26.75
CA LEU A 58 -4.91 2.01 26.47
C LEU A 58 -4.27 3.13 25.64
N ASN A 59 -5.08 4.07 25.17
CA ASN A 59 -4.73 5.16 24.26
C ASN A 59 -4.41 6.47 24.97
N ILE A 60 -4.26 6.52 26.30
CA ILE A 60 -3.94 7.74 27.03
C ILE A 60 -2.45 7.79 27.38
N GLN A 61 -1.72 8.68 26.73
CA GLN A 61 -0.33 9.02 27.09
C GLN A 61 -0.31 9.74 28.43
N THR A 62 0.74 9.44 29.20
CA THR A 62 0.99 10.02 30.52
C THR A 62 2.46 10.38 30.67
N SER A 63 2.81 11.03 31.78
CA SER A 63 4.19 11.34 32.20
C SER A 63 4.37 11.03 33.70
N VAL A 64 3.82 9.90 34.16
CA VAL A 64 3.69 9.58 35.59
C VAL A 64 4.60 8.40 35.97
N TYR A 65 5.21 8.48 37.14
CA TYR A 65 5.98 7.37 37.74
C TYR A 65 5.06 6.26 38.26
N GLY A 66 5.55 5.02 38.26
CA GLY A 66 4.79 3.86 38.76
C GLY A 66 3.72 3.33 37.80
N LYS A 67 3.63 3.87 36.58
CA LYS A 67 2.87 3.23 35.48
C LYS A 67 3.56 1.91 35.09
N ILE A 68 2.76 0.87 34.88
CA ILE A 68 3.24 -0.45 34.47
C ILE A 68 3.84 -0.35 33.06
N ILE A 69 4.96 -1.04 32.85
CA ILE A 69 5.55 -1.21 31.52
C ILE A 69 4.81 -2.36 30.84
N PRO A 70 4.09 -2.12 29.73
CA PRO A 70 3.27 -3.14 29.09
C PRO A 70 4.15 -4.18 28.38
N ILE A 71 3.67 -5.43 28.34
CA ILE A 71 4.24 -6.48 27.48
C ILE A 71 3.31 -6.65 26.28
N ILE A 72 3.87 -6.62 25.08
CA ILE A 72 3.13 -6.66 23.83
C ILE A 72 3.55 -7.90 23.03
N TYR A 73 2.57 -8.60 22.49
CA TYR A 73 2.75 -9.66 21.51
C TYR A 73 1.98 -9.30 20.23
N GLY A 74 2.58 -9.52 19.07
CA GLY A 74 1.98 -9.22 17.78
C GLY A 74 1.94 -7.72 17.48
N THR A 75 0.93 -7.29 16.71
CA THR A 75 0.69 -5.91 16.32
C THR A 75 -0.36 -5.27 17.21
N VAL A 76 0.01 -4.24 17.98
CA VAL A 76 -0.93 -3.52 18.85
C VAL A 76 -0.70 -2.01 18.79
N ARG A 77 -1.77 -1.23 18.95
CA ARG A 77 -1.68 0.21 19.21
C ARG A 77 -1.66 0.50 20.70
N ILE A 78 -0.67 1.24 21.17
CA ILE A 78 -0.53 1.61 22.58
C ILE A 78 -0.09 3.06 22.75
N ALA A 79 -0.54 3.71 23.82
CA ALA A 79 0.00 5.00 24.23
C ALA A 79 1.30 4.84 25.00
N GLY A 80 2.29 5.66 24.65
CA GLY A 80 3.55 5.69 25.38
C GLY A 80 3.47 6.43 26.71
N ASN A 81 4.57 6.41 27.46
CA ASN A 81 4.77 7.20 28.66
C ASN A 81 5.99 8.09 28.47
N ILE A 82 5.85 9.40 28.64
CA ILE A 82 6.99 10.33 28.53
C ILE A 82 7.96 10.05 29.68
N ILE A 83 9.23 9.82 29.36
CA ILE A 83 10.31 9.49 30.30
C ILE A 83 11.38 10.58 30.40
N TRP A 84 11.46 11.46 29.39
CA TRP A 84 12.38 12.60 29.34
C TRP A 84 11.83 13.66 28.38
N MET A 85 12.07 14.94 28.64
CA MET A 85 11.63 16.05 27.78
C MET A 85 12.43 17.34 28.07
N GLN A 86 12.76 18.10 27.03
CA GLN A 86 13.34 19.44 27.16
C GLN A 86 12.26 20.52 27.38
N PRO A 87 12.62 21.70 27.91
CA PRO A 87 11.75 22.88 27.86
C PRO A 87 11.28 23.17 26.43
N ILE A 88 10.05 23.67 26.27
CA ILE A 88 9.48 24.02 24.95
C ILE A 88 10.34 25.12 24.30
N LYS A 89 10.74 24.89 23.05
CA LYS A 89 11.52 25.84 22.24
C LYS A 89 10.57 26.76 21.47
N GLU A 90 10.78 28.06 21.59
CA GLU A 90 9.99 29.12 20.94
C GLU A 90 10.83 29.80 19.85
N ILE A 91 10.25 29.99 18.67
CA ILE A 91 10.85 30.72 17.53
C ILE A 91 9.88 31.81 17.09
N ASN A 92 10.38 33.05 16.99
CA ASN A 92 9.61 34.21 16.57
C ASN A 92 9.77 34.44 15.06
N HIS A 93 8.66 34.66 14.36
CA HIS A 93 8.62 35.08 12.97
C HIS A 93 8.03 36.48 12.87
N ASP A 94 8.80 37.41 12.30
CA ASP A 94 8.33 38.76 12.02
C ASP A 94 7.64 38.80 10.65
N ASP A 95 6.32 38.65 10.63
CA ASP A 95 5.55 38.78 9.39
C ASP A 95 5.09 40.24 9.19
N ILE A 96 5.34 40.78 7.99
CA ILE A 96 4.89 42.12 7.59
C ILE A 96 3.67 41.96 6.67
N TYR A 97 2.49 42.31 7.17
CA TYR A 97 1.29 42.39 6.35
C TYR A 97 1.13 43.82 5.81
N ILE A 98 1.15 43.96 4.48
CA ILE A 98 0.78 45.21 3.82
C ILE A 98 -0.68 45.08 3.38
N THR A 99 -1.58 45.71 4.11
CA THR A 99 -2.98 45.83 3.70
C THR A 99 -3.14 47.05 2.81
N ASN A 100 -3.34 46.83 1.50
CA ASN A 100 -3.70 47.90 0.59
C ASN A 100 -5.23 48.08 0.62
N ASN A 101 -5.71 49.00 1.45
CA ASN A 101 -7.09 49.48 1.35
C ASN A 101 -7.16 50.55 0.25
N PRO A 102 -8.11 50.47 -0.70
CA PRO A 102 -8.19 51.40 -1.83
C PRO A 102 -8.47 52.87 -1.43
N THR A 103 -8.77 53.15 -0.16
CA THR A 103 -9.16 54.48 0.32
C THR A 103 -8.23 55.08 1.39
N ASN A 104 -7.17 54.39 1.84
CA ASN A 104 -6.22 54.91 2.83
C ASN A 104 -4.76 54.50 2.52
N SER A 105 -3.79 55.28 2.99
CA SER A 105 -2.35 55.00 2.87
C SER A 105 -1.97 53.62 3.44
N PRO A 106 -0.98 52.92 2.83
CA PRO A 106 -0.61 51.55 3.19
C PRO A 106 -0.17 51.48 4.66
N SER A 107 -0.83 50.64 5.43
CA SER A 107 -0.48 50.35 6.83
C SER A 107 0.25 49.00 6.90
N SER A 108 1.52 49.02 7.30
CA SER A 108 2.26 47.81 7.65
C SER A 108 1.84 47.33 9.04
N HIS A 109 1.22 46.16 9.11
CA HIS A 109 0.98 45.48 10.38
C HIS A 109 2.09 44.46 10.61
N HIS A 110 2.91 44.68 11.64
CA HIS A 110 3.82 43.67 12.15
C HIS A 110 3.02 42.66 12.95
N VAL A 111 2.96 41.42 12.49
CA VAL A 111 2.40 40.31 13.27
C VAL A 111 3.57 39.40 13.64
N ILE A 112 3.90 39.37 14.92
CA ILE A 112 4.88 38.41 15.44
C ILE A 112 4.17 37.07 15.59
N ASN A 113 4.48 36.14 14.69
CA ASN A 113 3.98 34.77 14.75
C ASN A 113 4.94 33.90 15.57
N HIS A 114 4.44 33.26 16.62
CA HIS A 114 5.22 32.36 17.47
C HIS A 114 5.07 30.92 16.98
N SER A 115 6.20 30.23 16.86
CA SER A 115 6.30 28.80 16.52
C SER A 115 6.89 28.04 17.70
N TYR A 116 6.21 26.97 18.15
CA TYR A 116 6.62 26.19 19.31
C TYR A 116 7.04 24.77 18.91
N TYR A 117 8.10 24.27 19.53
CA TYR A 117 8.69 22.95 19.26
C TYR A 117 8.95 22.19 20.56
N ALA A 118 8.75 20.86 20.54
CA ALA A 118 9.02 19.99 21.68
C ALA A 118 9.98 18.86 21.33
N THR A 119 10.95 18.60 22.20
CA THR A 119 11.90 17.50 22.11
C THR A 119 11.75 16.59 23.31
N LEU A 120 11.42 15.32 23.10
CA LEU A 120 10.96 14.41 24.16
C LEU A 120 11.22 12.94 23.84
N ALA A 121 11.35 12.11 24.89
CA ALA A 121 11.50 10.67 24.81
C ALA A 121 10.30 9.95 25.45
N ILE A 122 9.79 8.94 24.75
CA ILE A 122 8.57 8.22 25.10
C ILE A 122 8.86 6.72 25.19
N ALA A 123 8.68 6.14 26.37
CA ALA A 123 8.72 4.68 26.59
C ALA A 123 7.44 4.03 26.07
N ILE A 124 7.58 2.87 25.43
CA ILE A 124 6.50 2.18 24.74
C ILE A 124 6.15 0.87 25.44
N CYS A 125 7.08 -0.09 25.49
CA CYS A 125 6.84 -1.40 26.08
C CYS A 125 8.13 -2.11 26.52
N TYR A 126 7.96 -3.22 27.24
CA TYR A 126 9.04 -4.10 27.67
C TYR A 126 9.52 -5.00 26.53
N GLY A 127 10.83 -5.21 26.45
CA GLY A 127 11.47 -6.16 25.56
C GLY A 127 11.68 -5.64 24.13
N PRO A 128 12.27 -6.49 23.28
CA PRO A 128 12.64 -6.14 21.92
C PRO A 128 11.41 -5.97 21.02
N VAL A 129 11.20 -4.77 20.50
CA VAL A 129 10.24 -4.42 19.46
C VAL A 129 10.89 -4.56 18.10
N LYS A 130 10.21 -5.23 17.16
CA LYS A 130 10.71 -5.39 15.79
C LYS A 130 10.70 -4.05 15.05
N LYS A 131 9.57 -3.36 15.05
CA LYS A 131 9.40 -2.03 14.45
C LYS A 131 8.16 -1.31 14.97
N ILE A 132 8.16 0.01 14.82
CA ILE A 132 6.97 0.87 14.88
C ILE A 132 6.49 1.08 13.44
N SER A 133 5.26 0.67 13.13
CA SER A 133 4.71 0.80 11.77
C SER A 133 3.97 2.12 11.56
N LYS A 134 3.34 2.67 12.61
CA LYS A 134 2.58 3.93 12.55
C LYS A 134 2.68 4.69 13.87
N ILE A 135 2.64 6.02 13.77
CA ILE A 135 2.57 6.92 14.93
C ILE A 135 1.43 7.90 14.72
N TRP A 136 0.55 8.05 15.70
CA TRP A 136 -0.47 9.09 15.71
C TRP A 136 -0.16 10.10 16.79
N ALA A 137 -0.34 11.38 16.46
CA ALA A 137 -0.41 12.48 17.41
C ALA A 137 -1.88 12.89 17.57
N ASN A 138 -2.42 12.70 18.78
CA ASN A 138 -3.85 12.67 19.05
C ASN A 138 -4.55 11.63 18.15
N THR A 139 -5.40 12.08 17.22
CA THR A 139 -6.07 11.24 16.23
C THR A 139 -5.40 11.27 14.87
N LYS A 140 -4.43 12.18 14.63
CA LYS A 140 -3.81 12.40 13.32
C LYS A 140 -2.59 11.50 13.12
N LEU A 141 -2.61 10.71 12.06
CA LEU A 141 -1.46 9.91 11.62
C LEU A 141 -0.30 10.82 11.20
N LEU A 142 0.90 10.54 11.70
CA LEU A 142 2.12 11.26 11.35
C LEU A 142 2.76 10.67 10.11
N ASN A 143 3.31 11.54 9.27
CA ASN A 143 4.27 11.13 8.25
C ASN A 143 5.65 11.03 8.90
N LEU A 144 6.20 9.81 8.94
CA LEU A 144 7.50 9.56 9.59
C LEU A 144 8.67 10.24 8.87
N ASP A 145 8.51 10.58 7.59
CA ASP A 145 9.51 11.32 6.80
C ASP A 145 9.56 12.81 7.18
N GLU A 146 8.55 13.34 7.86
CA GLU A 146 8.45 14.77 8.26
C GLU A 146 8.92 15.04 9.69
N ILE A 147 9.21 14.00 10.48
CA ILE A 147 9.64 14.13 11.87
C ILE A 147 11.04 13.59 12.06
N ASN A 148 11.86 14.30 12.84
CA ASN A 148 13.15 13.79 13.24
C ASN A 148 12.98 12.92 14.49
N TYR A 149 13.26 11.63 14.37
CA TYR A 149 13.13 10.69 15.47
C TYR A 149 14.25 9.64 15.48
N ARG A 150 14.50 9.09 16.67
CA ARG A 150 15.34 7.90 16.86
C ARG A 150 14.56 6.85 17.62
N PHE A 151 14.52 5.65 17.07
CA PHE A 151 13.83 4.52 17.65
C PHE A 151 14.83 3.56 18.31
N TYR A 152 14.56 3.18 19.56
CA TYR A 152 15.32 2.20 20.32
C TYR A 152 14.47 0.96 20.51
N ASN A 153 14.93 -0.15 19.96
CA ASN A 153 14.15 -1.38 19.85
C ASN A 153 13.96 -2.09 21.19
N GLY A 154 14.59 -1.68 22.31
CA GLY A 154 14.40 -2.30 23.62
C GLY A 154 15.29 -3.52 23.87
N THR A 155 16.41 -3.64 23.16
CA THR A 155 17.39 -4.73 23.38
C THR A 155 18.22 -4.47 24.64
N GLU A 156 18.71 -5.52 25.27
CA GLU A 156 19.65 -5.41 26.41
C GLU A 156 21.01 -4.80 26.04
N THR A 157 21.35 -4.78 24.75
CA THR A 157 22.62 -4.24 24.23
C THR A 157 22.55 -2.79 23.78
N GLN A 158 21.39 -2.12 23.90
CA GLN A 158 21.26 -0.75 23.43
C GLN A 158 22.04 0.23 24.34
N GLU A 159 22.52 1.30 23.73
CA GLU A 159 23.29 2.36 24.37
C GLU A 159 22.44 3.62 24.59
N PRO A 160 22.84 4.55 25.49
CA PRO A 160 22.12 5.78 25.75
C PRO A 160 21.92 6.65 24.50
N ASP A 161 20.80 7.38 24.45
CA ASP A 161 20.53 8.27 23.32
C ASP A 161 21.57 9.41 23.24
N PRO A 162 22.20 9.65 22.08
CA PRO A 162 23.24 10.67 21.96
C PRO A 162 22.79 12.09 22.30
N LEU A 163 21.55 12.47 21.94
CA LEU A 163 21.02 13.80 22.26
C LEU A 163 20.82 13.91 23.77
N ILE A 164 20.10 12.97 24.37
CA ILE A 164 19.85 12.98 25.82
C ILE A 164 21.17 12.98 26.60
N LEU A 165 22.14 12.15 26.18
CA LEU A 165 23.47 12.09 26.77
C LEU A 165 24.23 13.41 26.65
N SER A 166 24.13 14.10 25.50
CA SER A 166 24.79 15.39 25.30
C SER A 166 24.26 16.50 26.22
N ILE A 167 22.98 16.42 26.60
CA ILE A 167 22.30 17.42 27.43
C ILE A 167 22.49 17.09 28.92
N GLU A 168 22.15 15.86 29.33
CA GLU A 168 22.12 15.44 30.73
C GLU A 168 23.49 15.03 31.26
N LYS A 169 24.48 14.80 30.38
CA LYS A 169 25.83 14.24 30.66
C LYS A 169 25.86 12.81 31.20
N HIS A 170 24.81 12.39 31.91
CA HIS A 170 24.59 11.03 32.41
C HIS A 170 23.19 10.56 32.03
N ALA A 171 23.07 9.92 30.87
CA ALA A 171 21.79 9.39 30.39
C ALA A 171 21.73 7.86 30.56
N PRO A 172 20.61 7.31 31.06
CA PRO A 172 20.39 5.87 31.08
C PRO A 172 20.17 5.34 29.66
N ALA A 173 20.59 4.10 29.41
CA ALA A 173 20.36 3.40 28.14
C ALA A 173 18.96 2.79 28.01
N TYR A 174 18.16 2.82 29.10
CA TYR A 174 16.84 2.19 29.18
C TYR A 174 16.81 0.74 28.62
N ARG A 175 17.85 -0.05 28.89
CA ARG A 175 17.97 -1.44 28.41
C ARG A 175 16.75 -2.27 28.79
N GLY A 176 16.29 -3.11 27.86
CA GLY A 176 15.06 -3.89 28.02
C GLY A 176 13.75 -3.10 27.84
N ILE A 177 13.81 -1.79 27.54
CA ILE A 177 12.63 -0.95 27.27
C ILE A 177 12.75 -0.37 25.87
N SER A 178 11.73 -0.61 25.05
CA SER A 178 11.62 0.07 23.76
C SER A 178 11.08 1.48 23.96
N TYR A 179 11.77 2.47 23.37
CA TYR A 179 11.40 3.87 23.46
C TYR A 179 11.75 4.61 22.17
N ILE A 180 11.15 5.78 21.97
CA ILE A 180 11.40 6.67 20.84
C ILE A 180 11.76 8.06 21.35
N VAL A 181 12.73 8.71 20.72
CA VAL A 181 13.07 10.12 20.93
C VAL A 181 12.60 10.90 19.71
N ILE A 182 11.77 11.92 19.92
CA ILE A 182 11.30 12.83 18.88
C ILE A 182 11.94 14.20 19.13
N GLU A 183 12.58 14.76 18.10
CA GLU A 183 13.27 16.04 18.16
C GLU A 183 12.50 17.15 17.45
N ASP A 184 12.49 18.34 18.05
CA ASP A 184 11.92 19.58 17.50
C ASP A 184 10.54 19.35 16.83
N PHE A 185 9.64 18.67 17.54
CA PHE A 185 8.28 18.39 17.04
C PHE A 185 7.42 19.65 17.02
N PHE A 186 6.92 20.03 15.83
CA PHE A 186 6.19 21.28 15.63
C PHE A 186 4.77 21.26 16.21
N LEU A 187 4.52 22.10 17.22
CA LEU A 187 3.28 22.08 18.01
C LEU A 187 2.13 22.89 17.42
N LYS A 188 2.37 23.78 16.44
CA LYS A 188 1.33 24.65 15.87
C LYS A 188 0.14 23.86 15.29
N ASN A 189 0.42 22.69 14.74
CA ASN A 189 -0.59 21.78 14.20
C ASN A 189 -1.50 21.15 15.28
N TYR A 190 -1.18 21.34 16.56
CA TYR A 190 -1.81 20.70 17.72
C TYR A 190 -2.16 21.74 18.79
N ASN A 191 -2.61 22.93 18.38
CA ASN A 191 -2.97 24.04 19.28
C ASN A 191 -1.85 24.40 20.27
N ASN A 192 -0.59 24.35 19.82
CA ASN A 192 0.61 24.63 20.61
C ASN A 192 0.73 23.77 21.89
N SER A 193 0.10 22.61 21.91
CA SER A 193 0.11 21.66 23.04
C SER A 193 0.79 20.36 22.63
N ILE A 194 1.46 19.71 23.59
CA ILE A 194 2.06 18.39 23.36
C ILE A 194 0.92 17.39 23.07
N PRO A 195 0.88 16.77 21.89
CA PRO A 195 -0.17 15.83 21.57
C PRO A 195 0.05 14.50 22.30
N ASN A 196 -1.04 13.73 22.41
CA ASN A 196 -1.02 12.36 22.88
C ASN A 196 -0.45 11.45 21.78
N PHE A 197 0.75 10.89 21.98
CA PHE A 197 1.35 9.98 21.02
C PHE A 197 0.93 8.53 21.27
N THR A 198 0.45 7.88 20.22
CA THR A 198 0.14 6.45 20.20
C THR A 198 0.89 5.77 19.07
N PHE A 199 1.30 4.54 19.29
CA PHE A 199 2.22 3.80 18.43
C PHE A 199 1.61 2.46 18.04
N GLU A 200 1.63 2.12 16.75
CA GLU A 200 1.41 0.75 16.29
C GLU A 200 2.75 0.02 16.35
N VAL A 201 2.82 -0.94 17.25
CA VAL A 201 4.04 -1.64 17.64
C VAL A 201 3.92 -3.09 17.21
N ILE A 202 4.97 -3.61 16.58
CA ILE A 202 5.09 -5.03 16.23
C ILE A 202 6.16 -5.66 17.12
N SER A 203 5.72 -6.59 17.97
CA SER A 203 6.57 -7.30 18.93
C SER A 203 6.38 -8.80 18.81
N TYR A 204 7.43 -9.57 19.07
CA TYR A 204 7.41 -11.03 19.03
C TYR A 204 7.98 -11.59 20.33
N PRO A 205 7.58 -12.81 20.73
CA PRO A 205 8.27 -13.56 21.76
C PRO A 205 9.79 -13.60 21.57
N GLU A 206 10.54 -13.71 22.66
CA GLU A 206 11.99 -13.85 22.55
C GLU A 206 12.36 -15.11 21.76
N ASN A 207 13.35 -15.00 20.87
CA ASN A 207 13.78 -16.08 19.98
C ASN A 207 12.67 -16.67 19.08
N PHE A 208 11.60 -15.91 18.80
CA PHE A 208 10.51 -16.35 17.93
C PHE A 208 11.00 -16.77 16.53
N PHE A 209 11.82 -15.92 15.90
CA PHE A 209 12.42 -16.18 14.58
C PHE A 209 13.71 -17.02 14.64
N ASN A 210 13.77 -18.01 15.53
CA ASN A 210 14.90 -18.93 15.58
C ASN A 210 15.03 -19.75 14.28
N LYS A 211 16.17 -20.44 14.11
CA LYS A 211 16.50 -21.23 12.91
C LYS A 211 15.47 -22.31 12.52
N HIS A 212 14.59 -22.71 13.43
CA HIS A 212 13.53 -23.69 13.20
C HIS A 212 12.19 -23.06 12.85
N HIS A 213 12.04 -21.73 12.90
CA HIS A 213 10.83 -21.05 12.47
C HIS A 213 10.67 -21.14 10.94
N ILE A 214 9.44 -21.32 10.45
CA ILE A 214 9.16 -21.52 9.01
C ILE A 214 9.76 -20.42 8.12
N THR A 215 9.77 -19.18 8.59
CA THR A 215 10.33 -18.04 7.85
C THR A 215 11.83 -18.15 7.58
N GLN A 216 12.55 -18.94 8.40
CA GLN A 216 13.96 -19.24 8.21
C GLN A 216 14.18 -20.42 7.24
N LYS A 217 13.14 -21.22 6.96
CA LYS A 217 13.22 -22.43 6.11
C LYS A 217 12.87 -22.18 4.64
N ILE A 218 12.17 -21.10 4.33
CA ILE A 218 11.78 -20.76 2.95
C ILE A 218 12.99 -20.14 2.23
N GLU A 219 13.44 -20.80 1.16
CA GLU A 219 14.61 -20.34 0.38
C GLU A 219 14.25 -19.84 -1.04
N ASN A 220 13.09 -20.24 -1.59
CA ASN A 220 12.67 -19.84 -2.94
C ASN A 220 11.19 -19.47 -2.96
N ILE A 221 10.84 -18.40 -3.66
CA ILE A 221 9.49 -17.83 -3.64
C ILE A 221 9.06 -17.26 -4.99
N HIS A 222 7.75 -17.27 -5.26
CA HIS A 222 7.15 -16.49 -6.34
C HIS A 222 6.69 -15.13 -5.88
N ILE A 223 7.04 -14.12 -6.67
CA ILE A 223 6.37 -12.83 -6.63
C ILE A 223 5.15 -12.92 -7.55
N MET A 224 3.99 -12.75 -6.96
CA MET A 224 2.74 -12.57 -7.65
C MET A 224 2.66 -11.13 -8.16
N PRO A 225 2.37 -10.91 -9.45
CA PRO A 225 2.33 -9.58 -10.03
C PRO A 225 1.17 -8.72 -9.48
N GLY A 226 0.19 -9.30 -8.78
CA GLY A 226 -0.99 -8.57 -8.33
C GLY A 226 -1.74 -7.92 -9.50
N TYR A 227 -2.34 -6.75 -9.24
CA TYR A 227 -3.06 -5.94 -10.23
C TYR A 227 -2.25 -4.69 -10.58
N GLY A 228 -1.85 -4.52 -11.86
CA GLY A 228 -1.23 -3.30 -12.35
C GLY A 228 -0.18 -3.49 -13.47
N GLU A 229 -0.28 -2.68 -14.53
CA GLU A 229 0.69 -2.62 -15.64
C GLU A 229 2.13 -2.23 -15.22
N PHE A 230 2.29 -1.50 -14.12
CA PHE A 230 3.57 -0.93 -13.64
C PHE A 230 3.96 -1.43 -12.25
N ILE A 231 3.35 -2.52 -11.81
CA ILE A 231 3.42 -2.97 -10.44
C ILE A 231 4.82 -3.42 -10.00
N TYR A 232 5.65 -3.92 -10.92
CA TYR A 232 7.07 -4.24 -10.68
C TYR A 232 7.99 -3.03 -10.77
N ASP A 233 7.53 -1.84 -11.20
CA ASP A 233 8.44 -0.73 -11.42
C ASP A 233 9.03 -0.24 -10.09
N THR A 234 10.34 -0.02 -10.11
CA THR A 234 11.09 0.52 -8.97
C THR A 234 10.99 2.05 -8.90
N LYS A 235 10.47 2.69 -9.94
CA LYS A 235 10.15 4.13 -9.97
C LYS A 235 8.67 4.36 -9.71
N ILE A 236 8.36 5.49 -9.07
CA ILE A 236 7.00 5.97 -8.93
C ILE A 236 6.51 6.42 -10.32
N GLN A 237 5.46 5.75 -10.80
CA GLN A 237 4.80 6.04 -12.06
C GLN A 237 3.51 6.81 -11.77
N MET A 238 3.15 7.74 -12.66
CA MET A 238 1.96 8.58 -12.52
C MET A 238 1.13 8.56 -13.79
N LYS A 239 -0.19 8.43 -13.63
CA LYS A 239 -1.18 8.60 -14.69
C LYS A 239 -1.58 10.05 -14.79
N ILE A 240 -1.41 10.63 -15.97
CA ILE A 240 -1.79 12.02 -16.26
C ILE A 240 -2.68 12.08 -17.51
N PRO A 241 -3.80 12.81 -17.47
CA PRO A 241 -4.57 13.11 -18.68
C PRO A 241 -3.71 13.84 -19.72
N VAL A 242 -3.88 13.51 -21.00
CA VAL A 242 -3.15 14.13 -22.11
C VAL A 242 -4.08 14.45 -23.27
N GLU A 243 -3.81 15.55 -23.96
CA GLU A 243 -4.46 15.89 -25.23
C GLU A 243 -3.43 15.83 -26.35
N ARG A 244 -3.83 15.35 -27.53
CA ARG A 244 -2.94 15.29 -28.69
C ARG A 244 -3.02 16.60 -29.49
N ILE A 245 -1.88 17.25 -29.69
CA ILE A 245 -1.73 18.39 -30.60
C ILE A 245 -0.68 18.04 -31.65
N GLY A 246 -1.11 17.87 -32.90
CA GLY A 246 -0.24 17.37 -33.97
C GLY A 246 0.36 15.99 -33.64
N LYS A 247 1.69 15.95 -33.45
CA LYS A 247 2.43 14.73 -33.05
C LYS A 247 2.74 14.68 -31.55
N GLU A 248 2.48 15.75 -30.80
CA GLU A 248 2.82 15.86 -29.39
C GLU A 248 1.61 15.57 -28.50
N TYR A 249 1.88 15.11 -27.28
CA TYR A 249 0.89 14.89 -26.24
C TYR A 249 1.13 15.86 -25.10
N ILE A 250 0.14 16.69 -24.81
CA ILE A 250 0.22 17.74 -23.82
C ILE A 250 -0.52 17.30 -22.56
N PRO A 251 0.17 17.20 -21.40
CA PRO A 251 -0.47 16.84 -20.15
C PRO A 251 -1.37 17.95 -19.63
N TYR A 252 -2.51 17.56 -19.06
CA TYR A 252 -3.44 18.45 -18.37
C TYR A 252 -4.07 17.74 -17.17
N GLY A 253 -4.79 18.50 -16.34
CA GLY A 253 -5.37 17.99 -15.10
C GLY A 253 -4.32 17.65 -14.05
N THR A 254 -4.72 16.81 -13.10
CA THR A 254 -3.86 16.32 -12.02
C THR A 254 -3.31 14.94 -12.34
N ALA A 255 -2.03 14.73 -12.03
CA ALA A 255 -1.43 13.40 -12.07
C ALA A 255 -1.83 12.58 -10.83
N TYR A 256 -1.94 11.26 -11.01
CA TYR A 256 -2.22 10.29 -9.93
C TYR A 256 -1.17 9.20 -9.94
N ARG A 257 -0.59 8.87 -8.79
CA ARG A 257 0.36 7.76 -8.65
C ARG A 257 -0.33 6.42 -8.94
N VAL A 258 0.34 5.50 -9.66
CA VAL A 258 -0.24 4.19 -10.03
C VAL A 258 0.39 2.99 -9.31
N ASN A 259 1.62 3.13 -8.82
CA ASN A 259 2.38 2.05 -8.14
C ASN A 259 3.06 2.57 -6.85
N HIS A 260 2.40 3.48 -6.15
CA HIS A 260 2.87 4.05 -4.89
C HIS A 260 1.63 4.38 -4.03
N ASN A 261 1.28 3.43 -3.18
CA ASN A 261 0.11 3.47 -2.30
C ASN A 261 0.50 3.44 -0.81
N SER A 262 1.78 3.20 -0.50
CA SER A 262 2.30 3.20 0.87
C SER A 262 2.68 4.60 1.38
N ASN A 263 2.95 4.73 2.67
CA ASN A 263 3.41 5.99 3.27
C ASN A 263 4.89 6.28 3.05
N TYR A 264 5.67 5.31 2.56
CA TYR A 264 7.10 5.48 2.30
C TYR A 264 7.30 6.15 0.95
N ASN A 265 8.21 7.09 0.80
CA ASN A 265 8.53 7.71 -0.49
C ASN A 265 9.27 6.78 -1.48
N LYS A 266 8.72 5.59 -1.76
CA LYS A 266 9.25 4.50 -2.58
C LYS A 266 8.11 3.86 -3.37
N SER A 267 8.38 3.25 -4.53
CA SER A 267 7.36 2.47 -5.22
C SER A 267 6.95 1.25 -4.39
N ASP A 268 5.72 0.78 -4.62
CA ASP A 268 5.13 -0.37 -3.93
C ASP A 268 6.01 -1.63 -4.03
N ALA A 269 6.62 -1.85 -5.20
CA ALA A 269 7.53 -2.97 -5.45
C ALA A 269 8.75 -2.96 -4.52
N ILE A 270 9.35 -1.78 -4.28
CA ILE A 270 10.50 -1.65 -3.40
C ILE A 270 10.10 -1.87 -1.95
N VAL A 271 8.97 -1.32 -1.53
CA VAL A 271 8.46 -1.50 -0.16
C VAL A 271 8.15 -2.97 0.11
N SER A 272 7.49 -3.66 -0.84
CA SER A 272 7.24 -5.11 -0.72
C SER A 272 8.52 -5.94 -0.70
N LEU A 273 9.53 -5.59 -1.49
CA LEU A 273 10.83 -6.27 -1.44
C LEU A 273 11.59 -6.04 -0.13
N ASP A 274 11.49 -4.83 0.44
CA ASP A 274 12.05 -4.54 1.77
C ASP A 274 11.38 -5.42 2.83
N GLN A 275 10.05 -5.59 2.74
CA GLN A 275 9.28 -6.49 3.62
C GLN A 275 9.63 -7.96 3.40
N LEU A 276 9.80 -8.40 2.15
CA LEU A 276 10.18 -9.78 1.82
C LEU A 276 11.50 -10.14 2.50
N LYS A 277 12.50 -9.26 2.37
CA LYS A 277 13.82 -9.47 2.99
C LYS A 277 13.74 -9.47 4.52
N GLU A 278 12.85 -8.67 5.10
CA GLU A 278 12.65 -8.61 6.55
C GLU A 278 11.96 -9.86 7.10
N ASP A 279 10.91 -10.32 6.43
CA ASP A 279 10.07 -11.44 6.88
C ASP A 279 10.67 -12.80 6.52
N LEU A 280 11.34 -12.92 5.37
CA LEU A 280 11.95 -14.14 4.83
C LEU A 280 13.45 -13.90 4.51
N PRO A 281 14.33 -13.90 5.52
CA PRO A 281 15.72 -13.46 5.35
C PRO A 281 16.60 -14.42 4.53
N ASN A 282 16.20 -15.69 4.37
CA ASN A 282 17.02 -16.73 3.73
C ASN A 282 16.64 -17.00 2.26
N ILE A 283 15.86 -16.11 1.64
CA ILE A 283 15.52 -16.23 0.22
C ILE A 283 16.78 -16.14 -0.64
N LYS A 284 16.95 -17.12 -1.53
CA LYS A 284 18.03 -17.22 -2.51
C LYS A 284 17.51 -17.02 -3.93
N TRP A 285 16.32 -17.55 -4.23
CA TRP A 285 15.71 -17.46 -5.54
C TRP A 285 14.35 -16.76 -5.49
N ILE A 286 14.14 -15.87 -6.45
CA ILE A 286 12.87 -15.21 -6.69
C ILE A 286 12.39 -15.55 -8.10
N SER A 287 11.20 -16.10 -8.17
CA SER A 287 10.48 -16.32 -9.43
C SER A 287 9.56 -15.15 -9.73
N ILE A 288 9.66 -14.60 -10.94
CA ILE A 288 8.88 -13.45 -11.40
C ILE A 288 7.89 -13.92 -12.45
N VAL A 289 6.60 -13.74 -12.19
CA VAL A 289 5.54 -14.11 -13.13
C VAL A 289 5.18 -12.93 -14.02
N VAL A 290 5.09 -13.19 -15.33
CA VAL A 290 4.68 -12.22 -16.35
C VAL A 290 3.63 -12.83 -17.27
N ASN A 291 2.58 -12.07 -17.59
CA ASN A 291 1.38 -12.63 -18.23
C ASN A 291 1.08 -12.01 -19.59
N TRP A 292 0.84 -12.84 -20.61
CA TRP A 292 0.08 -12.47 -21.82
C TRP A 292 -1.24 -13.24 -21.84
N TYR A 293 -2.15 -12.81 -22.70
CA TYR A 293 -3.53 -13.28 -22.72
C TYR A 293 -3.90 -13.95 -24.03
N THR A 294 -4.83 -14.90 -23.97
CA THR A 294 -5.47 -15.51 -25.13
C THR A 294 -6.98 -15.25 -25.14
N ASP A 295 -7.54 -14.96 -26.32
CA ASP A 295 -8.98 -14.75 -26.53
C ASP A 295 -9.79 -16.05 -26.71
N SER A 296 -9.13 -17.21 -26.71
CA SER A 296 -9.78 -18.51 -26.88
C SER A 296 -9.08 -19.64 -26.13
N VAL A 297 -9.85 -20.64 -25.71
CA VAL A 297 -9.34 -21.93 -25.20
C VAL A 297 -8.93 -22.88 -26.33
N ASN A 298 -9.45 -22.67 -27.55
CA ASN A 298 -9.18 -23.57 -28.66
C ASN A 298 -7.95 -23.10 -29.44
N ILE A 299 -6.89 -23.92 -29.48
CA ILE A 299 -5.62 -23.58 -30.14
C ILE A 299 -5.75 -23.35 -31.65
N LYS A 300 -6.85 -23.79 -32.28
CA LYS A 300 -7.12 -23.54 -33.70
C LYS A 300 -7.32 -22.06 -34.01
N SER A 301 -7.95 -21.32 -33.10
CA SER A 301 -8.50 -19.99 -33.35
C SER A 301 -8.11 -18.95 -32.30
N CYS A 302 -7.16 -19.27 -31.44
CA CYS A 302 -6.72 -18.36 -30.39
C CYS A 302 -5.66 -17.38 -30.87
N ASN A 303 -5.71 -16.15 -30.37
CA ASN A 303 -4.65 -15.16 -30.51
C ASN A 303 -4.03 -14.88 -29.16
N ILE A 304 -2.69 -14.84 -29.10
CA ILE A 304 -1.93 -14.50 -27.89
C ILE A 304 -1.43 -13.06 -28.00
N TYR A 305 -1.75 -12.21 -27.02
CA TYR A 305 -1.43 -10.79 -27.04
C TYR A 305 -1.26 -10.20 -25.63
N PRO A 306 -0.45 -9.14 -25.47
CA PRO A 306 -0.43 -8.36 -24.24
C PRO A 306 -1.65 -7.42 -24.15
N THR A 307 -2.06 -7.10 -22.92
CA THR A 307 -3.23 -6.25 -22.67
C THR A 307 -2.90 -5.03 -21.83
N VAL A 308 -3.75 -4.00 -21.94
CA VAL A 308 -3.76 -2.79 -21.11
C VAL A 308 -5.05 -2.68 -20.31
N GLU A 309 -5.00 -1.98 -19.19
CA GLU A 309 -6.15 -1.69 -18.33
C GLU A 309 -7.00 -0.53 -18.86
N PHE A 310 -6.39 0.37 -19.64
CA PHE A 310 -7.09 1.51 -20.22
C PHE A 310 -6.47 2.02 -21.52
N LYS A 311 -7.30 2.70 -22.31
CA LYS A 311 -6.96 3.37 -23.58
C LYS A 311 -7.34 4.86 -23.64
N ASN A 312 -7.79 5.44 -22.53
CA ASN A 312 -8.28 6.82 -22.47
C ASN A 312 -7.18 7.84 -22.87
N ASN A 313 -7.56 9.11 -23.04
CA ASN A 313 -6.68 10.28 -23.21
C ASN A 313 -5.81 10.52 -21.97
N ALA A 314 -4.96 9.56 -21.62
CA ALA A 314 -4.06 9.57 -20.48
C ALA A 314 -2.79 8.80 -20.82
N LYS A 315 -1.67 9.24 -20.25
CA LYS A 315 -0.37 8.57 -20.32
C LYS A 315 0.13 8.25 -18.94
N ILE A 316 1.01 7.26 -18.87
CA ILE A 316 1.84 7.05 -17.69
C ILE A 316 3.17 7.80 -17.90
N ILE A 317 3.64 8.48 -16.86
CA ILE A 317 4.92 9.18 -16.81
C ILE A 317 5.73 8.71 -15.60
N PRO A 318 7.07 8.66 -15.70
CA PRO A 318 7.88 9.03 -16.87
C PRO A 318 7.84 8.03 -18.03
N ASP A 319 7.42 6.79 -17.81
CA ASP A 319 7.42 5.74 -18.84
C ASP A 319 5.99 5.33 -19.21
N ASP A 320 5.60 5.53 -20.47
CA ASP A 320 4.31 5.02 -20.96
C ASP A 320 4.41 3.54 -21.32
N TRP A 321 3.27 2.85 -21.28
CA TRP A 321 3.23 1.39 -21.39
C TRP A 321 3.66 0.91 -22.77
N LYS A 322 4.58 -0.06 -22.78
CA LYS A 322 5.02 -0.77 -23.97
C LYS A 322 5.45 -2.19 -23.63
N VAL A 323 4.99 -3.15 -24.44
CA VAL A 323 5.38 -4.55 -24.38
C VAL A 323 5.68 -5.03 -25.79
N ALA A 324 6.87 -5.57 -26.01
CA ALA A 324 7.37 -5.88 -27.35
C ALA A 324 7.28 -4.66 -28.28
N ASN A 325 6.63 -4.81 -29.44
CA ASN A 325 6.36 -3.71 -30.37
C ASN A 325 4.95 -3.12 -30.22
N ILE A 326 4.26 -3.44 -29.13
CA ILE A 326 2.89 -3.00 -28.85
C ILE A 326 2.94 -1.89 -27.80
N THR A 327 2.24 -0.80 -28.10
CA THR A 327 2.07 0.38 -27.25
C THR A 327 0.62 0.43 -26.75
N ARG A 328 0.34 1.30 -25.77
CA ARG A 328 -1.03 1.46 -25.24
C ARG A 328 -2.08 1.71 -26.34
N ASN A 329 -1.71 2.46 -27.38
CA ASN A 329 -2.62 2.82 -28.47
C ASN A 329 -3.12 1.60 -29.27
N ASN A 330 -2.26 0.61 -29.52
CA ASN A 330 -2.56 -0.57 -30.33
C ASN A 330 -2.75 -1.88 -29.55
N ALA A 331 -2.54 -1.89 -28.23
CA ALA A 331 -2.83 -3.04 -27.36
C ALA A 331 -4.33 -3.37 -27.28
N THR A 332 -4.71 -4.53 -26.75
CA THR A 332 -6.13 -4.83 -26.42
C THR A 332 -6.42 -4.41 -24.97
N VAL A 333 -7.61 -3.88 -24.68
CA VAL A 333 -8.01 -3.62 -23.30
C VAL A 333 -8.50 -4.93 -22.67
N ILE A 334 -7.98 -5.29 -21.51
CA ILE A 334 -8.40 -6.51 -20.79
C ILE A 334 -9.90 -6.48 -20.48
N SER A 335 -10.58 -7.62 -20.55
CA SER A 335 -12.02 -7.66 -20.29
C SER A 335 -12.37 -7.31 -18.83
N ARG A 336 -13.37 -6.45 -18.63
CA ARG A 336 -13.75 -5.89 -17.31
C ARG A 336 -14.25 -6.91 -16.28
N ASN A 337 -14.56 -8.15 -16.67
CA ASN A 337 -14.95 -9.20 -15.74
C ASN A 337 -13.74 -10.03 -15.25
N ASN A 338 -12.58 -9.92 -15.90
CA ASN A 338 -11.35 -10.62 -15.54
C ASN A 338 -10.42 -9.79 -14.64
N LEU A 339 -10.96 -8.82 -13.90
CA LEU A 339 -10.25 -7.92 -12.98
C LEU A 339 -9.50 -8.63 -11.82
N ILE A 340 -9.54 -9.97 -11.75
CA ILE A 340 -8.65 -10.76 -10.90
C ILE A 340 -7.19 -10.62 -11.40
N TYR A 341 -6.97 -10.40 -12.70
CA TYR A 341 -5.66 -10.23 -13.30
C TYR A 341 -5.51 -8.82 -13.92
N GLY A 342 -4.41 -8.13 -13.65
CA GLY A 342 -4.12 -6.79 -14.19
C GLY A 342 -3.63 -6.80 -15.64
N GLY A 343 -3.37 -5.62 -16.22
CA GLY A 343 -2.77 -5.53 -17.55
C GLY A 343 -1.39 -6.21 -17.62
N THR A 344 -0.91 -6.53 -18.83
CA THR A 344 0.45 -7.08 -19.00
C THR A 344 1.48 -6.08 -18.47
N ILE A 345 2.49 -6.56 -17.75
CA ILE A 345 3.53 -5.71 -17.17
C ILE A 345 4.37 -5.02 -18.25
N ASN A 346 4.63 -3.73 -18.06
CA ASN A 346 5.50 -2.94 -18.90
C ASN A 346 6.96 -3.47 -18.92
N ASP A 347 7.55 -3.62 -20.11
CA ASP A 347 8.86 -4.26 -20.29
C ASP A 347 9.99 -3.55 -19.50
N VAL A 348 9.99 -2.21 -19.52
CA VAL A 348 10.99 -1.40 -18.82
C VAL A 348 10.89 -1.58 -17.30
N SER A 349 9.67 -1.71 -16.79
CA SER A 349 9.40 -1.92 -15.36
C SER A 349 9.92 -3.29 -14.92
N LEU A 350 9.72 -4.33 -15.72
CA LEU A 350 10.25 -5.68 -15.46
C LEU A 350 11.79 -5.69 -15.42
N ILE A 351 12.45 -5.07 -16.40
CA ILE A 351 13.93 -5.01 -16.43
C ILE A 351 14.48 -4.33 -15.17
N ARG A 352 13.91 -3.20 -14.78
CA ARG A 352 14.33 -2.48 -13.55
C ARG A 352 14.16 -3.35 -12.31
N TYR A 353 13.06 -4.09 -12.23
CA TYR A 353 12.82 -5.00 -11.11
C TYR A 353 13.83 -6.13 -11.06
N ILE A 354 14.13 -6.77 -12.20
CA ILE A 354 15.18 -7.81 -12.28
C ILE A 354 16.54 -7.27 -11.84
N HIS A 355 16.91 -6.06 -12.27
CA HIS A 355 18.14 -5.42 -11.82
C HIS A 355 18.17 -5.17 -10.31
N GLU A 356 17.07 -4.71 -9.72
CA GLU A 356 16.96 -4.52 -8.26
C GLU A 356 17.12 -5.86 -7.52
N LEU A 357 16.48 -6.93 -8.00
CA LEU A 357 16.63 -8.26 -7.42
C LEU A 357 18.08 -8.76 -7.47
N LYS A 358 18.75 -8.57 -8.62
CA LYS A 358 20.18 -8.91 -8.78
C LYS A 358 21.07 -8.06 -7.87
N ALA A 359 20.79 -6.77 -7.74
CA ALA A 359 21.53 -5.88 -6.85
C ALA A 359 21.41 -6.29 -5.37
N ARG A 360 20.28 -6.89 -4.97
CA ARG A 360 20.06 -7.48 -3.64
C ARG A 360 20.68 -8.88 -3.47
N GLY A 361 21.26 -9.46 -4.52
CA GLY A 361 21.93 -10.76 -4.48
C GLY A 361 21.02 -11.96 -4.74
N TYR A 362 19.78 -11.74 -5.21
CA TYR A 362 18.86 -12.85 -5.52
C TYR A 362 19.15 -13.45 -6.89
N LYS A 363 18.92 -14.77 -7.00
CA LYS A 363 18.81 -15.44 -8.29
C LYS A 363 17.39 -15.31 -8.82
N VAL A 364 17.25 -15.15 -10.13
CA VAL A 364 16.00 -14.81 -10.80
C VAL A 364 15.58 -15.94 -11.73
N LEU A 365 14.38 -16.48 -11.46
CA LEU A 365 13.62 -17.37 -12.34
C LEU A 365 12.55 -16.55 -13.07
N LEU A 366 12.60 -16.44 -14.39
CA LEU A 366 11.54 -15.76 -15.14
C LEU A 366 10.49 -16.77 -15.59
N TYR A 367 9.22 -16.46 -15.30
CA TYR A 367 8.09 -17.33 -15.55
C TYR A 367 7.01 -16.62 -16.40
N PRO A 368 7.10 -16.71 -17.73
CA PRO A 368 6.02 -16.31 -18.62
C PRO A 368 4.84 -17.29 -18.53
N LYS A 369 3.67 -16.78 -18.12
CA LYS A 369 2.44 -17.57 -17.98
C LYS A 369 1.38 -17.04 -18.96
N LEU A 370 0.71 -17.95 -19.65
CA LEU A 370 -0.37 -17.62 -20.57
C LEU A 370 -1.71 -17.71 -19.84
N LEU A 371 -2.49 -16.64 -19.85
CA LEU A 371 -3.80 -16.56 -19.22
C LEU A 371 -4.91 -16.48 -20.26
N ILE A 372 -6.11 -16.95 -19.93
CA ILE A 372 -7.27 -16.93 -20.83
C ILE A 372 -8.19 -15.76 -20.49
N ASP A 373 -8.41 -14.86 -21.45
CA ASP A 373 -9.29 -13.69 -21.34
C ASP A 373 -10.61 -13.92 -22.09
N ILE A 374 -11.46 -14.80 -21.55
CA ILE A 374 -12.80 -15.10 -22.10
C ILE A 374 -13.87 -14.78 -21.07
N LYS A 375 -14.98 -14.20 -21.55
CA LYS A 375 -16.16 -13.90 -20.73
C LYS A 375 -16.72 -15.20 -20.10
N ASP A 376 -16.89 -15.20 -18.78
CA ASP A 376 -17.53 -16.27 -17.99
C ASP A 376 -16.77 -17.61 -17.91
N LYS A 377 -15.48 -17.66 -18.30
CA LYS A 377 -14.60 -18.85 -18.17
C LYS A 377 -13.23 -18.50 -17.62
N LEU A 378 -13.14 -18.34 -16.30
CA LEU A 378 -11.88 -18.32 -15.57
C LEU A 378 -11.32 -19.75 -15.42
N ASN A 379 -10.00 -19.93 -15.53
CA ASN A 379 -9.30 -21.19 -15.26
C ASN A 379 -9.68 -22.37 -16.19
N SER A 380 -9.89 -22.10 -17.48
CA SER A 380 -9.98 -23.17 -18.48
C SER A 380 -8.59 -23.60 -18.95
N ASN A 381 -8.43 -24.85 -19.36
CA ASN A 381 -7.20 -25.31 -20.03
C ASN A 381 -7.35 -25.15 -21.55
N LEU A 382 -6.23 -24.93 -22.24
CA LEU A 382 -6.22 -24.94 -23.70
C LEU A 382 -6.57 -26.33 -24.24
N VAL A 383 -7.27 -26.39 -25.37
CA VAL A 383 -7.73 -27.63 -26.01
C VAL A 383 -7.56 -27.54 -27.54
N GLY A 384 -7.49 -28.69 -28.21
CA GLY A 384 -7.53 -28.74 -29.68
C GLY A 384 -7.19 -30.10 -30.28
N GLU A 385 -6.91 -30.10 -31.58
CA GLU A 385 -6.55 -31.29 -32.37
C GLU A 385 -5.08 -31.24 -32.82
N ALA A 386 -4.46 -32.41 -33.04
CA ALA A 386 -3.05 -32.56 -33.39
C ALA A 386 -2.59 -31.69 -34.57
N LYS A 387 -3.39 -31.61 -35.64
CA LYS A 387 -3.07 -30.83 -36.86
C LYS A 387 -2.89 -29.33 -36.63
N TYR A 388 -3.40 -28.78 -35.53
CA TYR A 388 -3.28 -27.34 -35.22
C TYR A 388 -2.13 -27.02 -34.25
N VAL A 389 -1.53 -28.03 -33.61
CA VAL A 389 -0.51 -27.84 -32.58
C VAL A 389 0.70 -27.07 -33.10
N SER A 390 1.29 -27.52 -34.21
CA SER A 390 2.49 -26.85 -34.76
C SER A 390 2.21 -25.40 -35.16
N ASN A 391 1.05 -25.13 -35.75
CA ASN A 391 0.64 -23.78 -36.14
C ASN A 391 0.43 -22.87 -34.92
N PHE A 392 -0.17 -23.38 -33.85
CA PHE A 392 -0.33 -22.69 -32.57
C PHE A 392 1.01 -22.28 -31.97
N PHE A 393 1.95 -23.23 -31.83
CA PHE A 393 3.27 -22.94 -31.29
C PHE A 393 4.02 -21.94 -32.15
N LYS A 394 4.11 -22.18 -33.47
CA LYS A 394 4.90 -21.35 -34.38
C LYS A 394 4.40 -19.90 -34.48
N ASN A 395 3.08 -19.70 -34.62
CA ASN A 395 2.53 -18.38 -34.95
C ASN A 395 2.06 -17.59 -33.73
N HIS A 396 1.76 -18.25 -32.61
CA HIS A 396 1.18 -17.59 -31.43
C HIS A 396 2.04 -17.76 -30.18
N TYR A 397 2.38 -18.99 -29.79
CA TYR A 397 3.07 -19.22 -28.51
C TYR A 397 4.56 -18.85 -28.53
N ASN A 398 5.30 -19.23 -29.57
CA ASN A 398 6.72 -18.96 -29.68
C ASN A 398 7.02 -17.45 -29.72
N PRO A 399 6.28 -16.58 -30.44
CA PRO A 399 6.46 -15.12 -30.35
C PRO A 399 6.37 -14.56 -28.92
N PHE A 400 5.44 -15.07 -28.11
CA PHE A 400 5.30 -14.71 -26.70
C PHE A 400 6.55 -15.10 -25.89
N ILE A 401 7.01 -16.34 -26.00
CA ILE A 401 8.17 -16.83 -25.25
C ILE A 401 9.48 -16.17 -25.72
N THR A 402 9.65 -16.01 -27.03
CA THR A 402 10.86 -15.40 -27.61
C THR A 402 11.01 -13.91 -27.30
N HIS A 403 9.89 -13.17 -27.11
CA HIS A 403 9.92 -11.81 -26.57
C HIS A 403 10.64 -11.76 -25.23
N TYR A 404 10.19 -12.56 -24.25
CA TYR A 404 10.81 -12.57 -22.92
C TYR A 404 12.22 -13.14 -22.90
N CYS A 405 12.54 -14.08 -23.78
CA CYS A 405 13.93 -14.52 -23.97
C CYS A 405 14.83 -13.37 -24.42
N THR A 406 14.35 -12.56 -25.36
CA THR A 406 15.10 -11.39 -25.85
C THR A 406 15.22 -10.32 -24.78
N LEU A 407 14.13 -10.03 -24.07
CA LEU A 407 14.06 -9.00 -23.04
C LEU A 407 14.95 -9.31 -21.84
N ALA A 408 15.02 -10.58 -21.43
CA ALA A 408 15.68 -11.00 -20.20
C ALA A 408 17.08 -11.61 -20.42
N LYS A 409 17.60 -11.57 -21.64
CA LYS A 409 18.92 -12.11 -21.98
C LYS A 409 19.99 -11.51 -21.06
N ASP A 410 20.85 -12.37 -20.51
CA ASP A 410 21.93 -12.02 -19.58
C ASP A 410 21.46 -11.42 -18.22
N LEU A 411 20.15 -11.34 -17.97
CA LEU A 411 19.59 -10.77 -16.74
C LEU A 411 19.06 -11.81 -15.75
N ILE A 412 18.84 -13.05 -16.18
CA ILE A 412 18.16 -14.10 -15.41
C ILE A 412 19.06 -15.34 -15.22
N ASP A 413 18.76 -16.15 -14.21
CA ASP A 413 19.50 -17.40 -13.94
C ASP A 413 18.72 -18.64 -14.42
N ALA A 414 17.40 -18.53 -14.51
CA ALA A 414 16.54 -19.61 -14.96
C ALA A 414 15.30 -19.09 -15.71
N PHE A 415 14.75 -19.91 -16.60
CA PHE A 415 13.63 -19.56 -17.46
C PHE A 415 12.66 -20.74 -17.64
N ILE A 416 11.36 -20.47 -17.49
CA ILE A 416 10.30 -21.45 -17.76
C ILE A 416 9.77 -21.26 -19.18
N ILE A 417 9.84 -22.31 -20.01
CA ILE A 417 9.40 -22.24 -21.42
C ILE A 417 7.89 -22.39 -21.60
N GLY A 418 7.18 -22.80 -20.55
CA GLY A 418 5.74 -22.95 -20.54
C GLY A 418 5.24 -23.70 -19.31
N SER A 419 3.91 -23.73 -19.14
CA SER A 419 3.29 -24.38 -17.99
C SER A 419 1.83 -24.77 -18.22
N GLY A 420 1.42 -25.89 -17.63
CA GLY A 420 0.01 -26.28 -17.50
C GLY A 420 -0.67 -26.66 -18.81
N PHE A 421 0.06 -27.21 -19.77
CA PHE A 421 -0.49 -27.64 -21.06
C PHE A 421 -0.99 -29.09 -21.06
N SER A 422 -1.43 -29.61 -19.92
CA SER A 422 -1.85 -31.01 -19.75
C SER A 422 -2.78 -31.52 -20.86
N ASN A 423 -3.75 -30.71 -21.28
CA ASN A 423 -4.71 -31.04 -22.35
C ASN A 423 -4.13 -31.01 -23.78
N ILE A 424 -3.00 -30.32 -24.01
CA ILE A 424 -2.33 -30.26 -25.31
C ILE A 424 -1.16 -31.27 -25.35
N THR A 425 -0.40 -31.42 -24.27
CA THR A 425 0.71 -32.38 -24.15
C THR A 425 0.23 -33.84 -24.15
N SER A 426 -1.07 -34.07 -23.92
CA SER A 426 -1.73 -35.36 -24.07
C SER A 426 -2.27 -35.64 -25.49
N ILE A 427 -2.25 -34.67 -26.41
CA ILE A 427 -2.76 -34.86 -27.78
C ILE A 427 -1.85 -35.83 -28.53
N VAL A 428 -2.46 -36.81 -29.20
CA VAL A 428 -1.78 -37.82 -30.02
C VAL A 428 -2.10 -37.60 -31.50
N ASP A 429 -1.09 -37.68 -32.36
CA ASP A 429 -1.26 -37.61 -33.82
C ASP A 429 -1.55 -38.98 -34.46
N GLU A 430 -1.77 -39.02 -35.79
CA GLU A 430 -2.05 -40.25 -36.54
C GLU A 430 -0.89 -41.28 -36.45
N ASN A 431 0.33 -40.82 -36.15
CA ASN A 431 1.54 -41.63 -36.03
C ASN A 431 1.85 -42.02 -34.57
N LYS A 432 0.92 -41.79 -33.63
CA LYS A 432 1.09 -42.03 -32.19
C LYS A 432 2.19 -41.19 -31.53
N ASN A 433 2.51 -40.02 -32.08
CA ASN A 433 3.42 -39.07 -31.46
C ASN A 433 2.65 -38.00 -30.66
N TYR A 434 3.37 -37.31 -29.78
CA TYR A 434 2.87 -36.19 -28.98
C TYR A 434 3.41 -34.85 -29.54
N PRO A 435 2.75 -34.25 -30.55
CA PRO A 435 3.30 -33.10 -31.28
C PRO A 435 3.60 -31.88 -30.39
N ALA A 436 2.84 -31.66 -29.32
CA ALA A 436 3.09 -30.54 -28.41
C ALA A 436 4.38 -30.72 -27.60
N VAL A 437 4.70 -31.97 -27.23
CA VAL A 437 5.97 -32.31 -26.56
C VAL A 437 7.14 -32.05 -27.51
N ASP A 438 6.98 -32.37 -28.80
CA ASP A 438 8.00 -32.10 -29.82
C ASP A 438 8.22 -30.60 -30.04
N GLU A 439 7.15 -29.80 -30.10
CA GLU A 439 7.24 -28.34 -30.20
C GLU A 439 7.87 -27.72 -28.94
N LEU A 440 7.58 -28.23 -27.74
CA LEU A 440 8.23 -27.80 -26.50
C LEU A 440 9.73 -28.11 -26.51
N ILE A 441 10.16 -29.26 -27.06
CA ILE A 441 11.59 -29.58 -27.21
C ILE A 441 12.26 -28.63 -28.21
N ALA A 442 11.58 -28.32 -29.32
CA ALA A 442 12.09 -27.37 -30.31
C ALA A 442 12.24 -25.96 -29.71
N LEU A 443 11.25 -25.53 -28.92
CA LEU A 443 11.30 -24.27 -28.18
C LEU A 443 12.41 -24.28 -27.12
N ALA A 444 12.54 -25.34 -26.32
CA ALA A 444 13.62 -25.50 -25.33
C ALA A 444 15.00 -25.36 -25.99
N LYS A 445 15.19 -26.00 -27.15
CA LYS A 445 16.42 -25.88 -27.94
C LYS A 445 16.70 -24.44 -28.36
N TYR A 446 15.70 -23.74 -28.90
CA TYR A 446 15.85 -22.34 -29.27
C TYR A 446 16.24 -21.48 -28.06
N VAL A 447 15.49 -21.61 -26.95
CA VAL A 447 15.70 -20.82 -25.73
C VAL A 447 17.08 -21.08 -25.12
N LYS A 448 17.49 -22.35 -25.00
CA LYS A 448 18.80 -22.74 -24.48
C LYS A 448 19.94 -22.18 -25.33
N ASN A 449 19.82 -22.25 -26.65
CA ASN A 449 20.83 -21.69 -27.56
C ASN A 449 20.88 -20.16 -27.50
N PHE A 450 19.76 -19.49 -27.26
CA PHE A 450 19.67 -18.03 -27.23
C PHE A 450 20.14 -17.42 -25.90
N LEU A 451 19.69 -17.98 -24.77
CA LEU A 451 20.03 -17.52 -23.41
C LEU A 451 21.37 -18.06 -22.91
N GLY A 452 21.96 -19.03 -23.62
CA GLY A 452 23.24 -19.62 -23.27
C GLY A 452 23.17 -20.73 -22.22
N ASN A 453 24.27 -21.48 -22.12
CA ASN A 453 24.33 -22.69 -21.29
C ASN A 453 24.26 -22.45 -19.78
N SER A 454 24.60 -21.24 -19.32
CA SER A 454 24.53 -20.85 -17.91
C SER A 454 23.11 -20.70 -17.38
N THR A 455 22.13 -20.44 -18.26
CA THR A 455 20.72 -20.26 -17.88
C THR A 455 20.04 -21.61 -17.76
N ILE A 456 19.40 -21.87 -16.62
CA ILE A 456 18.64 -23.11 -16.36
C ILE A 456 17.29 -23.03 -17.05
N ILE A 457 16.98 -23.99 -17.91
CA ILE A 457 15.74 -24.06 -18.69
C ILE A 457 14.89 -25.22 -18.20
N THR A 458 13.61 -24.96 -17.97
CA THR A 458 12.64 -25.98 -17.58
C THR A 458 11.25 -25.74 -18.17
N TYR A 459 10.41 -26.76 -18.13
CA TYR A 459 8.96 -26.67 -18.31
C TYR A 459 8.29 -26.90 -16.95
N ALA A 460 7.21 -26.17 -16.66
CA ALA A 460 6.49 -26.27 -15.38
C ALA A 460 5.20 -27.08 -15.56
N ALA A 461 5.33 -28.41 -15.53
CA ALA A 461 4.21 -29.34 -15.72
C ALA A 461 3.31 -29.35 -14.48
N ASN A 462 2.00 -29.50 -14.66
CA ASN A 462 1.12 -29.73 -13.51
C ASN A 462 1.41 -31.07 -12.82
N TYR A 463 1.00 -31.21 -11.55
CA TYR A 463 1.20 -32.45 -10.79
C TYR A 463 0.57 -33.69 -11.45
N ASP A 464 -0.45 -33.52 -12.29
CA ASP A 464 -1.12 -34.55 -13.07
C ASP A 464 -0.55 -34.71 -14.48
N GLU A 465 0.35 -33.81 -14.92
CA GLU A 465 0.92 -33.76 -16.27
C GLU A 465 2.33 -34.37 -16.36
N TYR A 466 3.17 -34.18 -15.35
CA TYR A 466 4.62 -34.43 -15.44
C TYR A 466 5.00 -35.89 -15.72
N HIS A 467 4.10 -36.84 -15.41
CA HIS A 467 4.36 -38.27 -15.38
C HIS A 467 3.92 -39.00 -16.68
N SER A 468 2.70 -39.55 -16.72
CA SER A 468 2.16 -40.38 -17.79
C SER A 468 0.70 -40.02 -18.09
N HIS A 469 0.28 -40.18 -19.34
CA HIS A 469 -1.11 -40.03 -19.75
C HIS A 469 -1.61 -41.35 -20.32
N ASN A 470 -2.70 -41.91 -19.77
CA ASN A 470 -3.20 -43.24 -20.12
C ASN A 470 -2.11 -44.33 -20.05
N ASN A 471 -1.27 -44.28 -19.01
CA ASN A 471 -0.10 -45.15 -18.79
C ASN A 471 1.04 -45.01 -19.82
N PHE A 472 0.97 -44.08 -20.78
CA PHE A 472 2.08 -43.74 -21.66
C PHE A 472 2.86 -42.56 -21.09
N TYR A 473 4.18 -42.70 -21.00
CA TYR A 473 5.07 -41.64 -20.51
C TYR A 473 5.33 -40.59 -21.61
N ASN A 474 4.30 -39.83 -21.95
CA ASN A 474 4.31 -38.84 -23.02
C ASN A 474 5.35 -37.73 -22.80
N MET A 475 5.63 -37.37 -21.54
CA MET A 475 6.54 -36.28 -21.19
C MET A 475 8.02 -36.68 -21.14
N ASP A 476 8.35 -37.98 -21.10
CA ASP A 476 9.73 -38.47 -20.95
C ASP A 476 10.67 -37.94 -22.05
N LYS A 477 10.16 -37.75 -23.27
CA LYS A 477 10.96 -37.19 -24.37
C LYS A 477 11.43 -35.77 -24.07
N LEU A 478 10.57 -34.95 -23.46
CA LEU A 478 10.93 -33.60 -23.01
C LEU A 478 11.90 -33.66 -21.82
N TRP A 479 11.60 -34.50 -20.82
CA TRP A 479 12.45 -34.65 -19.65
C TRP A 479 13.82 -35.25 -19.95
N ALA A 480 13.96 -36.08 -20.99
CA ALA A 480 15.24 -36.61 -21.43
C ALA A 480 16.03 -35.63 -22.34
N SER A 481 15.36 -34.61 -22.90
CA SER A 481 15.98 -33.63 -23.80
C SER A 481 17.17 -32.92 -23.15
N GLN A 482 18.31 -32.82 -23.84
CA GLN A 482 19.49 -32.11 -23.35
C GLN A 482 19.27 -30.59 -23.16
N TYR A 483 18.18 -30.03 -23.69
CA TYR A 483 17.86 -28.60 -23.60
C TYR A 483 16.99 -28.24 -22.38
N ILE A 484 16.55 -29.23 -21.62
CA ILE A 484 15.88 -29.06 -20.33
C ILE A 484 16.88 -29.44 -19.25
N ASP A 485 17.14 -28.57 -18.27
CA ASP A 485 18.16 -28.83 -17.25
C ASP A 485 17.61 -29.56 -16.02
N VAL A 486 16.36 -29.27 -15.67
CA VAL A 486 15.65 -29.81 -14.50
C VAL A 486 14.22 -30.17 -14.86
N ILE A 487 13.59 -31.03 -14.06
CA ILE A 487 12.15 -31.35 -14.20
C ILE A 487 11.37 -30.36 -13.35
N GLY A 488 10.51 -29.56 -13.98
CA GLY A 488 9.64 -28.61 -13.27
C GLY A 488 8.25 -29.18 -13.03
N ILE A 489 7.80 -29.15 -11.77
CA ILE A 489 6.46 -29.60 -11.36
C ILE A 489 5.75 -28.50 -10.57
N ASN A 490 4.55 -28.11 -10.97
CA ASN A 490 3.61 -27.35 -10.16
C ASN A 490 2.96 -28.33 -9.16
N ALA A 491 3.56 -28.44 -7.99
CA ALA A 491 3.38 -29.50 -7.00
C ALA A 491 2.17 -29.29 -6.08
N TYR A 492 0.99 -29.08 -6.67
CA TYR A 492 -0.28 -28.98 -5.95
C TYR A 492 -0.93 -30.36 -5.73
N PHE A 493 -0.15 -31.34 -5.25
CA PHE A 493 -0.62 -32.70 -4.99
C PHE A 493 -1.66 -32.72 -3.86
N PRO A 494 -2.81 -33.39 -4.02
CA PRO A 494 -3.70 -33.77 -2.94
C PRO A 494 -2.96 -34.57 -1.86
N LEU A 495 -2.98 -34.06 -0.62
CA LEU A 495 -2.33 -34.70 0.52
C LEU A 495 -3.36 -35.37 1.45
N THR A 496 -4.53 -34.77 1.65
CA THR A 496 -5.53 -35.24 2.63
C THR A 496 -6.89 -35.44 1.99
N ASP A 497 -7.57 -36.57 2.21
CA ASP A 497 -8.91 -36.85 1.67
C ASP A 497 -10.00 -37.01 2.75
N THR A 498 -9.68 -36.61 3.98
CA THR A 498 -10.59 -36.65 5.14
C THR A 498 -10.90 -35.25 5.64
N PRO A 499 -12.06 -35.03 6.29
CA PRO A 499 -12.32 -33.78 6.98
C PRO A 499 -11.23 -33.50 8.02
N GLN A 500 -10.73 -32.27 8.03
CA GLN A 500 -9.74 -31.78 8.99
C GLN A 500 -10.17 -32.12 10.42
N PRO A 501 -9.30 -32.73 11.23
CA PRO A 501 -9.53 -32.86 12.67
C PRO A 501 -9.73 -31.48 13.31
N GLU A 502 -10.45 -31.41 14.45
CA GLU A 502 -10.69 -30.12 15.13
C GLU A 502 -9.39 -29.39 15.50
N GLN A 503 -8.36 -30.15 15.84
CA GLN A 503 -7.01 -29.66 16.15
C GLN A 503 -6.20 -29.22 14.91
N GLY A 504 -6.69 -29.46 13.69
CA GLY A 504 -5.96 -29.26 12.44
C GLY A 504 -5.00 -30.42 12.11
N PHE A 505 -4.56 -30.49 10.85
CA PHE A 505 -3.47 -31.39 10.48
C PHE A 505 -2.13 -30.88 11.02
N THR A 506 -1.37 -31.78 11.64
CA THR A 506 -0.03 -31.49 12.15
C THR A 506 1.01 -31.55 11.04
N ILE A 507 2.20 -30.98 11.28
CA ILE A 507 3.34 -31.06 10.36
C ILE A 507 3.68 -32.53 9.99
N ASN A 508 3.59 -33.46 10.96
CA ASN A 508 3.86 -34.88 10.70
C ASN A 508 2.80 -35.52 9.81
N ASP A 509 1.53 -35.17 9.97
CA ASP A 509 0.45 -35.67 9.10
C ASP A 509 0.74 -35.29 7.64
N ILE A 510 1.19 -34.06 7.40
CA ILE A 510 1.56 -33.58 6.07
C ILE A 510 2.79 -34.32 5.53
N ILE A 511 3.82 -34.57 6.35
CA ILE A 511 5.00 -35.35 5.95
C ILE A 511 4.61 -36.76 5.51
N HIS A 512 3.74 -37.42 6.28
CA HIS A 512 3.25 -38.77 5.94
C HIS A 512 2.40 -38.76 4.66
N ALA A 513 1.53 -37.78 4.51
CA ALA A 513 0.61 -37.63 3.38
C ALA A 513 1.28 -37.46 2.00
N TRP A 514 2.54 -37.00 1.97
CA TRP A 514 3.33 -36.97 0.73
C TRP A 514 3.62 -38.37 0.16
N ASN A 515 3.55 -39.42 0.99
CA ASN A 515 3.88 -40.81 0.61
C ASN A 515 2.70 -41.79 0.80
N SER A 516 1.46 -41.31 0.89
CA SER A 516 0.25 -42.13 1.07
C SER A 516 -0.99 -41.46 0.46
N GLY A 517 -2.15 -42.11 0.43
CA GLY A 517 -3.41 -41.45 0.05
C GLY A 517 -3.63 -41.25 -1.45
N GLU A 518 -4.36 -40.19 -1.82
CA GLU A 518 -4.73 -39.90 -3.21
C GLU A 518 -3.49 -39.66 -4.10
N GLY A 519 -3.49 -40.30 -5.27
CA GLY A 519 -2.39 -40.30 -6.22
C GLY A 519 -1.26 -41.26 -5.88
N TYR A 520 -1.26 -41.89 -4.69
CA TYR A 520 -0.29 -42.90 -4.28
C TYR A 520 -0.92 -44.29 -4.17
N GLU A 521 -1.97 -44.41 -3.35
CA GLU A 521 -2.68 -45.67 -3.08
C GLU A 521 -3.96 -45.80 -3.91
N TYR A 522 -4.64 -44.69 -4.17
CA TYR A 522 -5.89 -44.62 -4.92
C TYR A 522 -6.02 -43.29 -5.66
N PHE A 523 -7.03 -43.17 -6.52
CA PHE A 523 -7.43 -41.93 -7.19
C PHE A 523 -8.94 -41.88 -7.33
N TYR A 524 -9.49 -40.69 -7.56
CA TYR A 524 -10.92 -40.54 -7.82
C TYR A 524 -11.22 -40.53 -9.33
N LEU A 525 -12.17 -41.37 -9.75
CA LEU A 525 -12.74 -41.36 -11.09
C LEU A 525 -14.25 -41.18 -10.97
N ASN A 526 -14.80 -40.09 -11.51
CA ASN A 526 -16.22 -39.75 -11.38
C ASN A 526 -16.74 -39.77 -9.92
N LYS A 527 -15.92 -39.28 -8.97
CA LYS A 527 -16.15 -39.32 -7.51
C LYS A 527 -16.11 -40.71 -6.87
N GLU A 528 -15.80 -41.78 -7.62
CA GLU A 528 -15.53 -43.10 -7.05
C GLU A 528 -14.05 -43.29 -6.73
N LYS A 529 -13.73 -43.81 -5.55
CA LYS A 529 -12.37 -44.15 -5.12
C LYS A 529 -11.93 -45.45 -5.81
N LYS A 530 -10.88 -45.39 -6.63
CA LYS A 530 -10.26 -46.54 -7.32
C LYS A 530 -8.84 -46.74 -6.80
N PHE A 531 -8.49 -47.96 -6.42
CA PHE A 531 -7.16 -48.28 -5.90
C PHE A 531 -6.20 -48.66 -7.03
N TYR A 532 -4.95 -48.25 -6.90
CA TYR A 532 -3.89 -48.74 -7.77
C TYR A 532 -3.64 -50.23 -7.48
N ILE A 533 -3.48 -51.03 -8.54
CA ILE A 533 -3.09 -52.44 -8.40
C ILE A 533 -1.67 -52.53 -7.81
N ASN A 534 -0.80 -51.59 -8.19
CA ASN A 534 0.52 -51.39 -7.61
C ASN A 534 0.84 -49.89 -7.52
N SER A 535 1.25 -49.42 -6.34
CA SER A 535 1.65 -48.03 -6.08
C SER A 535 2.88 -47.56 -6.86
N GLU A 536 3.63 -48.47 -7.49
CA GLU A 536 4.75 -48.15 -8.37
C GLU A 536 4.36 -47.18 -9.50
N PHE A 537 3.21 -47.37 -10.13
CA PHE A 537 2.77 -46.54 -11.27
C PHE A 537 1.87 -45.36 -10.86
N SER A 538 1.83 -45.05 -9.58
CA SER A 538 0.97 -43.99 -9.06
C SER A 538 1.62 -42.61 -9.28
N TRP A 539 0.83 -41.61 -9.66
CA TRP A 539 1.35 -40.30 -10.10
C TRP A 539 1.89 -39.43 -8.96
N LYS A 540 1.59 -39.75 -7.68
CA LYS A 540 2.22 -39.13 -6.51
C LYS A 540 3.46 -39.87 -6.03
N ASN A 541 3.72 -41.09 -6.50
CA ASN A 541 4.96 -41.81 -6.18
C ASN A 541 6.13 -41.27 -7.03
N ILE A 542 6.49 -40.01 -6.77
CA ILE A 542 7.53 -39.27 -7.49
C ILE A 542 8.88 -40.00 -7.36
N HIS A 543 9.13 -40.61 -6.19
CA HIS A 543 10.36 -41.36 -5.96
C HIS A 543 10.50 -42.53 -6.94
N TYR A 544 9.46 -43.36 -7.10
CA TYR A 544 9.51 -44.49 -8.02
C TYR A 544 9.71 -44.04 -9.46
N TRP A 545 8.90 -43.07 -9.92
CA TRP A 545 9.03 -42.47 -11.25
C TRP A 545 10.46 -41.95 -11.50
N TRP A 546 11.01 -41.21 -10.55
CA TRP A 546 12.35 -40.65 -10.71
C TRP A 546 13.48 -41.69 -10.70
N SER A 547 13.36 -42.75 -9.89
CA SER A 547 14.45 -43.70 -9.65
C SER A 547 14.41 -44.96 -10.51
N HIS A 548 13.42 -45.14 -11.38
CA HIS A 548 13.26 -46.35 -12.20
C HIS A 548 13.24 -46.06 -13.70
N SER A 549 13.45 -47.11 -14.50
CA SER A 549 13.33 -47.02 -15.96
C SER A 549 11.87 -47.08 -16.38
N HIS A 550 11.49 -46.25 -17.34
CA HIS A 550 10.13 -46.22 -17.86
C HIS A 550 9.97 -47.11 -19.10
N THR A 551 8.89 -47.87 -19.13
CA THR A 551 8.49 -48.71 -20.27
C THR A 551 7.03 -48.45 -20.55
N ASN A 552 6.73 -48.10 -21.80
CA ASN A 552 5.36 -47.84 -22.23
C ASN A 552 4.55 -49.16 -22.35
N PRO A 553 3.21 -49.09 -22.38
CA PRO A 553 2.35 -50.27 -22.52
C PRO A 553 2.56 -51.09 -23.80
N ASP A 554 3.20 -50.50 -24.81
CA ASP A 554 3.62 -51.18 -26.05
C ASP A 554 4.93 -51.98 -25.90
N GLY A 555 5.53 -51.99 -24.71
CA GLY A 555 6.78 -52.68 -24.40
C GLY A 555 8.04 -51.88 -24.72
N ASN A 556 7.92 -50.67 -25.29
CA ASN A 556 9.07 -49.86 -25.64
C ASN A 556 9.59 -49.10 -24.42
N LYS A 557 10.90 -49.24 -24.15
CA LYS A 557 11.60 -48.44 -23.15
C LYS A 557 11.70 -46.99 -23.63
N THR A 558 11.40 -46.03 -22.75
CA THR A 558 11.47 -44.61 -23.11
C THR A 558 12.91 -44.09 -23.06
N LEU A 559 13.10 -42.80 -23.39
CA LEU A 559 14.39 -42.12 -23.27
C LEU A 559 14.78 -41.79 -21.83
N TRP A 560 13.87 -42.00 -20.86
CA TRP A 560 14.14 -41.71 -19.46
C TRP A 560 15.15 -42.71 -18.87
N ASN A 561 16.17 -42.17 -18.21
CA ASN A 561 17.09 -42.93 -17.39
C ASN A 561 16.89 -42.60 -15.91
N PRO A 562 16.93 -43.61 -15.02
CA PRO A 562 16.83 -43.40 -13.58
C PRO A 562 17.72 -42.26 -13.08
N LYS A 563 17.14 -41.36 -12.29
CA LYS A 563 17.82 -40.25 -11.61
C LYS A 563 18.54 -39.27 -12.55
N MET A 564 18.20 -39.21 -13.84
CA MET A 564 18.98 -38.43 -14.82
C MET A 564 18.93 -36.92 -14.60
N LYS A 565 17.88 -36.38 -13.97
CA LYS A 565 17.72 -34.95 -13.67
C LYS A 565 17.07 -34.74 -12.31
N LYS A 566 17.42 -33.64 -11.63
CA LYS A 566 16.75 -33.23 -10.39
C LYS A 566 15.39 -32.61 -10.67
N ILE A 567 14.55 -32.57 -9.65
CA ILE A 567 13.21 -31.98 -9.69
C ILE A 567 13.22 -30.63 -9.00
N TRP A 568 12.60 -29.64 -9.64
CA TRP A 568 12.19 -28.39 -9.02
C TRP A 568 10.67 -28.40 -8.89
N PHE A 569 10.16 -28.18 -7.68
CA PHE A 569 8.78 -27.76 -7.53
C PHE A 569 8.69 -26.31 -7.96
N THR A 570 8.34 -26.11 -9.23
CA THR A 570 8.27 -24.80 -9.88
C THR A 570 7.16 -23.96 -9.30
N GLU A 571 6.12 -24.55 -8.72
CA GLU A 571 5.13 -23.90 -7.86
C GLU A 571 4.74 -24.89 -6.75
N TYR A 572 4.53 -24.43 -5.52
CA TYR A 572 3.76 -25.14 -4.50
C TYR A 572 3.13 -24.11 -3.56
N GLY A 573 2.01 -24.44 -2.93
CA GLY A 573 1.37 -23.54 -1.99
C GLY A 573 0.01 -24.07 -1.54
N PHE A 574 -0.53 -23.47 -0.49
CA PHE A 574 -1.81 -23.85 0.09
C PHE A 574 -2.65 -22.59 0.35
N PRO A 575 -3.97 -22.62 0.10
CA PRO A 575 -4.86 -21.55 0.53
C PRO A 575 -4.95 -21.50 2.07
N SER A 576 -5.46 -20.38 2.60
CA SER A 576 -5.58 -20.14 4.04
C SER A 576 -6.96 -20.50 4.58
N ILE A 577 -7.36 -21.73 4.30
CA ILE A 577 -8.66 -22.31 4.69
C ILE A 577 -8.44 -23.67 5.35
N ASP A 578 -9.46 -24.16 6.04
CA ASP A 578 -9.48 -25.56 6.49
C ASP A 578 -9.41 -26.54 5.30
N ASN A 579 -8.87 -27.74 5.51
CA ASN A 579 -8.54 -28.74 4.46
C ASN A 579 -7.80 -28.18 3.24
N CYS A 580 -6.99 -27.13 3.41
CA CYS A 580 -6.20 -26.56 2.31
C CYS A 580 -5.29 -27.57 1.58
N THR A 581 -4.98 -28.69 2.23
CA THR A 581 -4.17 -29.81 1.73
C THR A 581 -4.93 -30.83 0.90
N SER A 582 -6.26 -30.76 0.85
CA SER A 582 -7.09 -31.72 0.11
C SER A 582 -7.09 -31.46 -1.39
N GLN A 583 -7.29 -30.20 -1.78
CA GLN A 583 -7.31 -29.77 -3.16
C GLN A 583 -6.48 -28.49 -3.32
N PRO A 584 -5.14 -28.58 -3.19
CA PRO A 584 -4.29 -27.40 -3.12
C PRO A 584 -4.28 -26.55 -4.40
N ASN A 585 -4.78 -27.08 -5.53
CA ASN A 585 -4.84 -26.41 -6.83
C ASN A 585 -6.18 -25.70 -7.12
N ILE A 586 -7.21 -25.89 -6.29
CA ILE A 586 -8.56 -25.38 -6.60
C ILE A 586 -8.66 -23.90 -6.20
N ALA A 587 -9.06 -23.07 -7.17
CA ALA A 587 -9.37 -21.67 -6.95
C ALA A 587 -10.50 -21.53 -5.90
N ILE A 588 -10.38 -20.56 -5.01
CA ILE A 588 -11.25 -20.31 -3.86
C ILE A 588 -12.76 -20.26 -4.24
N ASP A 589 -13.07 -19.85 -5.47
CA ASP A 589 -14.44 -19.74 -5.99
C ASP A 589 -15.08 -21.08 -6.41
N ASN A 590 -14.29 -22.15 -6.53
CA ASN A 590 -14.76 -23.48 -6.89
C ASN A 590 -14.96 -24.30 -5.61
N ASN A 591 -16.22 -24.57 -5.24
CA ASN A 591 -16.59 -25.36 -4.07
C ASN A 591 -15.80 -26.69 -3.98
N PRO A 592 -14.80 -26.82 -3.07
CA PRO A 592 -14.04 -28.05 -2.94
C PRO A 592 -14.90 -29.15 -2.32
N ILE A 593 -14.50 -30.41 -2.51
CA ILE A 593 -15.30 -31.60 -2.16
C ILE A 593 -15.52 -31.74 -0.64
N PHE A 594 -14.73 -31.05 0.19
CA PHE A 594 -14.83 -31.12 1.65
C PHE A 594 -14.56 -29.78 2.35
N LEU A 595 -15.50 -28.80 2.36
CA LEU A 595 -15.70 -27.84 3.47
C LEU A 595 -16.59 -26.62 3.21
N ASN A 596 -17.11 -26.08 4.33
CA ASN A 596 -17.41 -24.66 4.51
C ASN A 596 -16.11 -23.84 4.46
N GLN A 597 -16.01 -22.83 3.60
CA GLN A 597 -14.82 -22.00 3.33
C GLN A 597 -14.38 -21.12 4.52
N HIS A 598 -14.01 -21.72 5.65
CA HIS A 598 -13.57 -21.00 6.85
C HIS A 598 -12.08 -20.65 6.77
N VAL A 599 -11.73 -19.45 7.24
CA VAL A 599 -10.35 -18.94 7.26
C VAL A 599 -9.53 -19.66 8.33
N ASN A 600 -8.37 -20.21 7.96
CA ASN A 600 -7.42 -20.85 8.88
C ASN A 600 -5.96 -20.63 8.43
N PHE A 601 -5.27 -19.70 9.08
CA PHE A 601 -3.86 -19.38 8.80
C PHE A 601 -2.88 -20.42 9.33
N ALA A 602 -3.23 -21.10 10.44
CA ALA A 602 -2.39 -22.15 11.02
C ALA A 602 -2.32 -23.38 10.10
N ALA A 603 -3.45 -23.77 9.50
CA ALA A 603 -3.50 -24.86 8.52
C ALA A 603 -2.55 -24.60 7.34
N GLN A 604 -2.58 -23.39 6.76
CA GLN A 604 -1.64 -22.98 5.70
C GLN A 604 -0.19 -23.08 6.16
N LYS A 605 0.14 -22.55 7.35
CA LYS A 605 1.50 -22.59 7.90
C LYS A 605 2.00 -24.03 8.07
N ASN A 606 1.20 -24.92 8.66
CA ASN A 606 1.55 -26.32 8.86
C ASN A 606 1.73 -27.06 7.53
N ALA A 607 0.85 -26.81 6.55
CA ALA A 607 0.95 -27.42 5.22
C ALA A 607 2.24 -27.03 4.49
N ILE A 608 2.62 -25.75 4.54
CA ILE A 608 3.89 -25.27 3.98
C ILE A 608 5.07 -25.90 4.73
N GLU A 609 5.04 -25.90 6.07
CA GLU A 609 6.16 -26.41 6.87
C GLU A 609 6.34 -27.91 6.71
N GLY A 610 5.27 -28.70 6.80
CA GLY A 610 5.31 -30.15 6.57
C GLY A 610 5.78 -30.51 5.16
N THR A 611 5.43 -29.71 4.15
CA THR A 611 5.92 -29.90 2.78
C THR A 611 7.41 -29.60 2.67
N ILE A 612 7.92 -28.54 3.28
CA ILE A 612 9.37 -28.27 3.32
C ILE A 612 10.10 -29.40 4.05
N GLU A 613 9.59 -29.84 5.20
CA GLU A 613 10.20 -30.90 6.00
C GLU A 613 10.21 -32.27 5.30
N ALA A 614 9.18 -32.58 4.52
CA ALA A 614 9.10 -33.82 3.72
C ALA A 614 10.21 -33.89 2.66
N TRP A 615 10.63 -32.75 2.11
CA TRP A 615 11.53 -32.69 0.95
C TRP A 615 12.92 -32.10 1.23
N LYS A 616 13.16 -31.48 2.40
CA LYS A 616 14.44 -30.81 2.74
C LYS A 616 15.69 -31.69 2.62
N SER A 617 15.56 -32.99 2.77
CA SER A 617 16.65 -33.98 2.70
C SER A 617 16.54 -34.88 1.48
N SER A 618 15.70 -34.52 0.51
CA SER A 618 15.49 -35.31 -0.70
C SER A 618 16.71 -35.23 -1.61
N GLU A 619 17.15 -36.38 -2.11
CA GLU A 619 18.11 -36.40 -3.22
C GLU A 619 17.45 -35.99 -4.55
N MET A 620 16.12 -36.06 -4.66
CA MET A 620 15.40 -35.86 -5.92
C MET A 620 14.98 -34.40 -6.12
N VAL A 621 14.37 -33.80 -5.09
CA VAL A 621 13.83 -32.43 -5.13
C VAL A 621 14.91 -31.46 -4.66
N ASP A 622 15.40 -30.61 -5.56
CA ASP A 622 16.48 -29.64 -5.30
C ASP A 622 15.93 -28.27 -4.87
N LYS A 623 14.82 -27.81 -5.47
CA LYS A 623 14.21 -26.51 -5.17
C LYS A 623 12.71 -26.57 -5.11
N MET A 624 12.15 -25.69 -4.28
CA MET A 624 10.72 -25.53 -4.11
C MET A 624 10.40 -24.04 -4.05
N PHE A 625 9.60 -23.56 -5.00
CA PHE A 625 9.21 -22.16 -5.10
C PHE A 625 7.81 -21.96 -4.52
N LEU A 626 7.76 -21.35 -3.34
CA LEU A 626 6.50 -21.10 -2.63
C LEU A 626 5.69 -20.04 -3.37
N TRP A 627 4.43 -20.34 -3.68
CA TRP A 627 3.49 -19.39 -4.26
C TRP A 627 2.85 -18.54 -3.17
N GLY A 628 2.95 -17.20 -3.27
CA GLY A 628 2.13 -16.31 -2.42
C GLY A 628 2.72 -14.96 -1.96
N TRP A 629 3.82 -14.45 -2.51
CA TRP A 629 4.28 -13.09 -2.13
C TRP A 629 3.74 -12.04 -3.10
N ASP A 630 2.93 -11.09 -2.63
CA ASP A 630 2.42 -10.01 -3.48
C ASP A 630 3.43 -8.88 -3.60
N VAL A 631 3.57 -8.34 -4.80
CA VAL A 631 4.37 -7.13 -5.03
C VAL A 631 3.76 -5.88 -4.38
N ARG A 632 2.45 -5.86 -4.10
CA ARG A 632 1.81 -4.78 -3.34
C ARG A 632 2.16 -4.92 -1.85
N PRO A 633 2.61 -3.85 -1.17
CA PRO A 633 3.10 -3.95 0.20
C PRO A 633 1.98 -4.23 1.19
N TYR A 634 2.25 -5.10 2.16
CA TYR A 634 1.37 -5.32 3.30
C TYR A 634 1.57 -4.20 4.34
N PRO A 635 0.53 -3.69 5.03
CA PRO A 635 -0.88 -4.05 4.94
C PRO A 635 -1.66 -3.16 3.97
N ILE A 636 -1.02 -2.39 3.09
CA ILE A 636 -1.73 -1.55 2.11
C ILE A 636 -2.61 -2.45 1.25
N PHE A 637 -2.02 -3.52 0.69
CA PHE A 637 -2.77 -4.69 0.28
C PHE A 637 -2.90 -5.63 1.50
N PRO A 638 -4.10 -6.11 1.85
CA PRO A 638 -5.38 -5.98 1.11
C PRO A 638 -6.29 -4.81 1.54
N ASN A 639 -5.86 -3.90 2.39
CA ASN A 639 -6.77 -2.93 3.02
C ASN A 639 -7.40 -1.90 2.04
N MET A 640 -6.75 -1.57 0.91
CA MET A 640 -7.30 -0.68 -0.12
C MET A 640 -8.25 -1.40 -1.11
N GLN A 641 -9.35 -1.97 -0.61
CA GLN A 641 -10.27 -2.80 -1.41
C GLN A 641 -10.97 -2.08 -2.57
N ASN A 642 -11.20 -0.77 -2.46
CA ASN A 642 -11.81 0.02 -3.54
C ASN A 642 -10.90 0.13 -4.77
N ASN A 643 -9.59 -0.05 -4.57
CA ASN A 643 -8.60 0.01 -5.63
C ASN A 643 -8.32 -1.38 -6.23
N TRP A 644 -8.49 -2.45 -5.44
CA TRP A 644 -8.11 -3.81 -5.81
C TRP A 644 -9.23 -4.82 -5.52
N HIS A 645 -9.82 -5.36 -6.59
CA HIS A 645 -10.95 -6.27 -6.50
C HIS A 645 -10.59 -7.62 -5.85
N ASP A 646 -9.35 -8.06 -6.04
CA ASP A 646 -8.78 -9.30 -5.53
C ASP A 646 -8.37 -9.22 -4.05
N ALA A 647 -8.39 -8.04 -3.43
CA ALA A 647 -8.05 -7.85 -2.02
C ALA A 647 -8.86 -8.73 -1.06
N LYS A 648 -10.12 -9.03 -1.40
CA LYS A 648 -11.01 -9.89 -0.62
C LYS A 648 -10.49 -11.33 -0.53
N ASN A 649 -9.71 -11.76 -1.53
CA ASN A 649 -9.16 -13.11 -1.58
C ASN A 649 -7.90 -13.25 -0.71
N TRP A 650 -7.34 -12.15 -0.18
CA TRP A 650 -6.16 -12.24 0.69
C TRP A 650 -6.43 -13.16 1.88
N GLN A 651 -7.59 -13.10 2.53
CA GLN A 651 -7.85 -13.92 3.73
C GLN A 651 -7.86 -15.43 3.46
N THR A 652 -8.37 -15.87 2.30
CA THR A 652 -8.56 -17.29 1.99
C THR A 652 -7.52 -17.83 1.00
N GLY A 653 -6.83 -16.96 0.27
CA GLY A 653 -5.91 -17.36 -0.79
C GLY A 653 -4.50 -17.70 -0.33
N TYR A 654 -3.60 -17.86 -1.31
CA TYR A 654 -2.23 -18.32 -1.11
C TYR A 654 -1.29 -17.28 -0.50
N TRP A 655 -1.71 -16.01 -0.44
CA TRP A 655 -0.87 -14.93 0.09
C TRP A 655 -0.32 -15.26 1.48
N ILE A 656 0.97 -15.03 1.69
CA ILE A 656 1.64 -15.30 2.97
C ILE A 656 2.04 -14.03 3.73
N ALA A 657 2.20 -12.91 3.03
CA ALA A 657 2.55 -11.63 3.62
C ALA A 657 1.52 -11.21 4.66
N GLY A 658 1.98 -10.88 5.87
CA GLY A 658 1.13 -10.56 7.03
C GLY A 658 0.49 -11.75 7.74
N LYS A 659 0.64 -13.00 7.23
CA LYS A 659 0.08 -14.21 7.85
C LYS A 659 1.14 -15.13 8.42
N ILE A 660 2.23 -15.35 7.68
CA ILE A 660 3.24 -16.35 8.03
C ILE A 660 4.04 -15.99 9.29
N THR A 661 4.09 -14.68 9.60
CA THR A 661 4.73 -14.12 10.79
C THR A 661 3.78 -13.98 11.98
N LEU A 662 2.49 -14.36 11.85
CA LEU A 662 1.56 -14.31 12.98
C LEU A 662 2.01 -15.26 14.09
N ILE A 663 1.88 -14.77 15.31
CA ILE A 663 2.11 -15.54 16.53
C ILE A 663 0.90 -16.42 16.82
N THR A 664 1.14 -17.57 17.44
CA THR A 664 0.07 -18.44 17.94
C THR A 664 -0.14 -18.24 19.44
N LEU A 665 -1.29 -18.68 19.94
CA LEU A 665 -1.56 -18.74 21.38
C LEU A 665 -0.49 -19.56 22.11
N ALA A 666 -0.03 -20.66 21.51
CA ALA A 666 1.06 -21.48 22.04
C ALA A 666 2.36 -20.69 22.23
N ASP A 667 2.69 -19.79 21.29
CA ASP A 667 3.90 -18.96 21.38
C ASP A 667 3.82 -17.97 22.56
N ILE A 668 2.64 -17.36 22.78
CA ILE A 668 2.39 -16.44 23.90
C ILE A 668 2.50 -17.17 25.24
N ILE A 669 1.82 -18.31 25.38
CA ILE A 669 1.86 -19.11 26.62
C ILE A 669 3.30 -19.53 26.94
N LYS A 670 4.03 -20.00 25.92
CA LYS A 670 5.43 -20.42 26.07
C LYS A 670 6.32 -19.27 26.54
N ASP A 671 6.20 -18.08 25.96
CA ASP A 671 6.99 -16.91 26.36
C ASP A 671 6.70 -16.50 27.81
N ILE A 672 5.43 -16.47 28.21
CA ILE A 672 5.02 -16.14 29.59
C ILE A 672 5.59 -17.15 30.59
N LEU A 673 5.51 -18.46 30.29
CA LEU A 673 6.07 -19.52 31.14
C LEU A 673 7.59 -19.40 31.27
N GLN A 674 8.27 -19.09 30.17
CA GLN A 674 9.73 -18.89 30.18
C GLN A 674 10.13 -17.65 31.00
N LYS A 675 9.37 -16.55 30.94
CA LYS A 675 9.60 -15.34 31.75
C LYS A 675 9.45 -15.56 33.26
N ILE A 676 8.68 -16.55 33.69
CA ILE A 676 8.61 -16.98 35.10
C ILE A 676 9.58 -18.12 35.42
N ASN A 677 10.57 -18.37 34.55
CA ASN A 677 11.61 -19.39 34.69
C ASN A 677 11.10 -20.84 34.70
N LEU A 678 9.95 -21.13 34.07
CA LEU A 678 9.57 -22.51 33.78
C LEU A 678 10.21 -22.96 32.47
N HIS A 679 11.02 -24.02 32.56
CA HIS A 679 11.75 -24.55 31.42
C HIS A 679 10.87 -25.49 30.57
N ASN A 680 11.21 -25.66 29.28
CA ASN A 680 10.44 -26.44 28.30
C ASN A 680 10.18 -27.91 28.69
N HIS A 681 10.92 -28.48 29.65
CA HIS A 681 10.68 -29.85 30.11
C HIS A 681 9.55 -29.94 31.15
N SER A 682 9.18 -28.82 31.79
CA SER A 682 8.19 -28.73 32.86
C SER A 682 6.76 -28.54 32.34
N PHE A 683 6.58 -28.29 31.04
CA PHE A 683 5.26 -28.11 30.45
C PHE A 683 5.20 -28.65 29.01
N THR A 684 3.98 -28.91 28.57
CA THR A 684 3.63 -29.31 27.21
C THR A 684 2.49 -28.42 26.73
N ILE A 685 2.58 -27.92 25.50
CA ILE A 685 1.51 -27.17 24.85
C ILE A 685 1.08 -27.97 23.62
N ALA A 686 -0.19 -28.37 23.56
CA ALA A 686 -0.74 -29.18 22.48
C ALA A 686 -2.03 -28.55 21.95
N ASN A 687 -2.27 -28.62 20.64
CA ASN A 687 -3.53 -28.20 20.02
C ASN A 687 -3.95 -26.73 20.32
N LEU A 688 -3.00 -25.79 20.40
CA LEU A 688 -3.25 -24.35 20.64
C LEU A 688 -2.68 -23.46 19.52
N GLN A 689 -3.08 -23.76 18.28
CA GLN A 689 -2.54 -23.12 17.09
C GLN A 689 -3.31 -21.87 16.66
N ASN A 690 -4.28 -21.39 17.44
CA ASN A 690 -5.03 -20.18 17.14
C ASN A 690 -4.07 -19.00 16.95
N THR A 691 -4.15 -18.35 15.80
CA THR A 691 -3.33 -17.18 15.49
C THR A 691 -3.84 -15.96 16.27
N VAL A 692 -2.92 -15.17 16.80
CA VAL A 692 -3.20 -13.94 17.54
C VAL A 692 -2.58 -12.78 16.79
N GLU A 693 -3.38 -11.80 16.36
CA GLU A 693 -2.84 -10.62 15.68
C GLU A 693 -2.09 -9.71 16.65
N GLY A 694 -2.64 -9.54 17.86
CA GLY A 694 -2.06 -8.71 18.89
C GLY A 694 -2.62 -9.03 20.27
N TYR A 695 -1.80 -8.93 21.31
CA TYR A 695 -2.19 -9.09 22.70
C TYR A 695 -1.33 -8.19 23.60
N THR A 696 -1.95 -7.58 24.61
CA THR A 696 -1.22 -6.69 25.55
C THR A 696 -1.51 -7.05 26.99
N ILE A 697 -0.45 -7.22 27.77
CA ILE A 697 -0.50 -7.32 29.23
C ILE A 697 -0.11 -5.94 29.77
N SER A 698 -1.10 -5.21 30.30
CA SER A 698 -0.95 -3.82 30.76
C SER A 698 -1.30 -3.61 32.24
N SER A 699 -1.67 -4.69 32.93
CA SER A 699 -2.01 -4.71 34.35
C SER A 699 -1.01 -5.58 35.12
N HIS A 700 -0.71 -5.19 36.37
CA HIS A 700 0.08 -6.00 37.27
C HIS A 700 -0.84 -7.05 37.90
N GLN A 701 -0.69 -8.30 37.46
CA GLN A 701 -1.50 -9.42 37.93
C GLN A 701 -0.71 -10.73 37.95
N PRO A 702 -1.01 -11.66 38.88
CA PRO A 702 -0.46 -13.02 38.83
C PRO A 702 -0.73 -13.71 37.49
N VAL A 703 0.26 -14.45 36.97
CA VAL A 703 0.19 -15.15 35.67
C VAL A 703 -1.03 -16.08 35.54
N LYS A 704 -1.49 -16.67 36.65
CA LYS A 704 -2.70 -17.50 36.66
C LYS A 704 -3.94 -16.77 36.13
N PHE A 705 -4.07 -15.46 36.35
CA PHE A 705 -5.19 -14.67 35.86
C PHE A 705 -5.08 -14.40 34.35
N ILE A 706 -3.86 -14.14 33.88
CA ILE A 706 -3.57 -13.99 32.44
C ILE A 706 -3.99 -15.26 31.69
N PHE A 707 -3.60 -16.43 32.20
CA PHE A 707 -4.01 -17.70 31.60
C PHE A 707 -5.50 -17.99 31.77
N LYS A 708 -6.13 -17.53 32.86
CA LYS A 708 -7.57 -17.67 33.05
C LYS A 708 -8.35 -16.88 32.00
N ASP A 709 -7.94 -15.65 31.71
CA ASP A 709 -8.55 -14.81 30.67
C ASP A 709 -8.42 -15.47 29.28
N LEU A 710 -7.22 -15.98 28.96
CA LEU A 710 -6.99 -16.69 27.69
C LEU A 710 -7.76 -18.01 27.62
N GLN A 711 -7.88 -18.74 28.73
CA GLN A 711 -8.66 -19.97 28.84
C GLN A 711 -10.15 -19.72 28.63
N ASP A 712 -10.69 -18.63 29.17
CA ASP A 712 -12.11 -18.29 29.01
C ASP A 712 -12.46 -17.91 27.56
N ILE A 713 -11.48 -17.41 26.79
CA ILE A 713 -11.64 -17.01 25.38
C ILE A 713 -11.37 -18.17 24.42
N TYR A 714 -10.24 -18.86 24.55
CA TYR A 714 -9.77 -19.90 23.62
C TYR A 714 -10.08 -21.33 24.09
N ARG A 715 -10.69 -21.50 25.26
CA ARG A 715 -11.24 -22.76 25.79
C ARG A 715 -10.24 -23.91 25.83
N PHE A 716 -9.07 -23.67 26.42
CA PHE A 716 -8.08 -24.72 26.68
C PHE A 716 -8.02 -25.09 28.15
N ASN A 717 -7.55 -26.29 28.46
CA ASN A 717 -7.37 -26.78 29.81
C ASN A 717 -5.91 -26.69 30.24
N ILE A 718 -5.71 -26.50 31.54
CA ILE A 718 -4.41 -26.53 32.20
C ILE A 718 -4.47 -27.67 33.20
N THR A 719 -3.77 -28.76 32.92
CA THR A 719 -3.75 -29.95 33.77
C THR A 719 -2.33 -30.29 34.17
N GLU A 720 -2.14 -30.96 35.31
CA GLU A 720 -0.85 -31.50 35.71
C GLU A 720 -0.84 -33.01 35.46
N LYS A 721 0.11 -33.50 34.68
CA LYS A 721 0.30 -34.93 34.42
C LYS A 721 1.78 -35.26 34.38
N ASN A 722 2.20 -36.27 35.14
CA ASN A 722 3.59 -36.71 35.23
C ASN A 722 4.58 -35.56 35.57
N ASN A 723 4.23 -34.71 36.56
CA ASN A 723 4.99 -33.52 36.96
C ASN A 723 5.23 -32.51 35.81
N LYS A 724 4.35 -32.48 34.81
CA LYS A 724 4.33 -31.48 33.75
C LYS A 724 2.98 -30.80 33.67
N LEU A 725 3.00 -29.49 33.45
CA LEU A 725 1.79 -28.74 33.11
C LEU A 725 1.46 -28.95 31.63
N ILE A 726 0.25 -29.41 31.34
CA ILE A 726 -0.25 -29.62 29.99
C ILE A 726 -1.28 -28.54 29.69
N PHE A 727 -1.00 -27.76 28.64
CA PHE A 727 -1.90 -26.77 28.07
C PHE A 727 -2.49 -27.36 26.78
N ALA A 728 -3.77 -27.74 26.79
CA ALA A 728 -4.38 -28.38 25.63
C ALA A 728 -5.88 -28.09 25.50
N GLN A 729 -6.36 -27.97 24.27
CA GLN A 729 -7.79 -28.13 23.95
C GLN A 729 -8.20 -29.60 24.08
N ASP A 730 -9.48 -29.87 24.33
CA ASP A 730 -10.02 -31.23 24.48
C ASP A 730 -9.70 -32.09 23.26
N ASP A 731 -9.16 -33.30 23.47
CA ASP A 731 -8.85 -34.26 22.41
C ASP A 731 -9.89 -35.38 22.37
N TYR A 732 -10.83 -35.28 21.41
CA TYR A 732 -11.95 -36.21 21.26
C TYR A 732 -11.55 -37.60 20.73
N HIS A 733 -10.28 -37.89 20.49
CA HIS A 733 -9.84 -39.17 19.90
C HIS A 733 -9.48 -40.23 20.95
N ASN A 734 -9.12 -39.83 22.17
CA ASN A 734 -8.81 -40.74 23.28
C ASN A 734 -10.01 -40.90 24.24
N ILE A 735 -10.97 -41.74 23.83
CA ILE A 735 -12.18 -42.01 24.61
C ILE A 735 -11.98 -43.27 25.45
N THR A 736 -12.06 -43.14 26.78
CA THR A 736 -12.01 -44.31 27.69
C THR A 736 -13.42 -44.84 27.95
N LYS A 737 -13.68 -46.10 27.59
CA LYS A 737 -15.00 -46.73 27.81
C LYS A 737 -15.13 -47.23 29.25
N ILE A 738 -16.20 -46.82 29.93
CA ILE A 738 -16.48 -47.20 31.31
C ILE A 738 -17.85 -47.87 31.40
N SER A 739 -17.86 -49.19 31.63
CA SER A 739 -19.09 -49.94 31.90
C SER A 739 -19.69 -49.54 33.26
N LEU A 740 -21.02 -49.43 33.32
CA LEU A 740 -21.80 -49.19 34.54
C LEU A 740 -21.48 -50.19 35.67
N GLU A 741 -21.16 -51.44 35.33
CA GLU A 741 -20.81 -52.49 36.31
C GLU A 741 -19.55 -52.17 37.12
N ASN A 742 -18.70 -51.29 36.58
CA ASN A 742 -17.48 -50.88 37.24
C ASN A 742 -17.69 -49.70 38.20
N MET A 743 -18.90 -49.13 38.32
CA MET A 743 -19.17 -48.03 39.23
C MET A 743 -19.45 -48.55 40.67
N ILE A 744 -18.90 -47.88 41.69
CA ILE A 744 -19.05 -48.29 43.09
C ILE A 744 -20.38 -47.77 43.65
N LEU A 745 -21.10 -48.65 44.36
CA LEU A 745 -22.28 -48.30 45.14
C LEU A 745 -21.89 -47.57 46.44
N ASN A 746 -22.44 -46.38 46.67
CA ASN A 746 -22.27 -45.66 47.93
C ASN A 746 -23.05 -46.38 49.04
N LYS A 747 -22.42 -46.65 50.19
CA LYS A 747 -22.98 -47.47 51.29
C LYS A 747 -24.32 -46.98 51.88
N ASN A 748 -24.78 -45.78 51.52
CA ASN A 748 -26.01 -45.17 52.03
C ASN A 748 -27.20 -45.16 51.05
N HIS A 749 -27.05 -45.63 49.79
CA HIS A 749 -28.16 -45.64 48.82
C HIS A 749 -28.22 -46.97 48.04
N SER A 750 -29.45 -47.46 47.80
CA SER A 750 -29.76 -48.77 47.22
C SER A 750 -29.70 -48.83 45.68
N HIS A 751 -29.26 -47.77 44.99
CA HIS A 751 -29.19 -47.69 43.53
C HIS A 751 -27.84 -47.08 43.09
N ASN A 752 -27.38 -47.44 41.88
CA ASN A 752 -26.17 -46.88 41.24
C ASN A 752 -26.18 -45.36 41.37
N VAL A 753 -25.18 -44.78 42.05
CA VAL A 753 -25.11 -43.33 42.29
C VAL A 753 -24.61 -42.66 41.01
N LEU A 754 -25.52 -42.53 40.05
CA LEU A 754 -25.39 -41.64 38.92
C LEU A 754 -26.38 -40.50 39.19
N SER A 755 -25.88 -39.42 39.80
CA SER A 755 -26.70 -38.22 39.97
C SER A 755 -26.52 -37.32 38.75
N ILE A 756 -27.61 -37.08 38.03
CA ILE A 756 -27.68 -36.09 36.95
C ILE A 756 -28.01 -34.75 37.58
N ILE A 757 -27.07 -33.82 37.52
CA ILE A 757 -27.24 -32.44 37.98
C ILE A 757 -27.53 -31.59 36.75
N LYS A 758 -28.68 -30.90 36.75
CA LYS A 758 -29.04 -29.91 35.74
C LYS A 758 -28.92 -28.52 36.35
N ASP A 759 -28.14 -27.63 35.73
CA ASP A 759 -28.03 -26.24 36.16
C ASP A 759 -29.34 -25.49 35.90
N THR A 760 -29.78 -24.65 36.86
CA THR A 760 -31.06 -23.93 36.81
C THR A 760 -30.96 -22.49 36.29
N GLU A 761 -29.74 -21.95 36.17
CA GLU A 761 -29.46 -20.60 35.66
C GLU A 761 -28.80 -20.68 34.28
N PHE A 762 -29.51 -20.20 33.26
CA PHE A 762 -29.07 -20.30 31.86
C PHE A 762 -28.51 -18.97 31.38
N ILE A 763 -27.24 -18.98 30.93
CA ILE A 763 -26.61 -17.87 30.20
C ILE A 763 -27.21 -17.80 28.80
N ASN A 764 -27.99 -16.75 28.55
CA ASN A 764 -28.65 -16.56 27.26
C ASN A 764 -27.78 -15.75 26.28
N LYS A 765 -26.91 -14.88 26.81
CA LYS A 765 -26.12 -13.97 25.98
C LYS A 765 -24.68 -13.92 26.46
N VAL A 766 -23.75 -13.96 25.52
CA VAL A 766 -22.32 -13.71 25.77
C VAL A 766 -21.94 -12.42 25.05
N ASN A 767 -21.39 -11.46 25.79
CA ASN A 767 -20.81 -10.22 25.28
C ASN A 767 -19.28 -10.33 25.34
N LEU A 768 -18.58 -9.92 24.28
CA LEU A 768 -17.12 -9.82 24.23
C LEU A 768 -16.70 -8.42 23.80
N PHE A 769 -15.99 -7.71 24.69
CA PHE A 769 -15.29 -6.47 24.36
C PHE A 769 -13.85 -6.78 23.96
N TYR A 770 -13.44 -6.33 22.77
CA TYR A 770 -12.13 -6.59 22.18
C TYR A 770 -11.61 -5.35 21.44
N ILE A 771 -10.34 -5.37 21.05
CA ILE A 771 -9.72 -4.30 20.26
C ILE A 771 -9.81 -4.67 18.77
N SER A 772 -10.43 -3.82 17.95
CA SER A 772 -10.58 -4.08 16.51
C SER A 772 -9.52 -3.32 15.70
N LYS A 773 -8.60 -4.05 15.05
CA LYS A 773 -7.57 -3.46 14.17
C LYS A 773 -8.17 -2.69 13.00
N GLN A 774 -9.25 -3.21 12.42
CA GLN A 774 -9.96 -2.61 11.28
C GLN A 774 -10.59 -1.25 11.63
N SER A 775 -10.98 -1.07 12.89
CA SER A 775 -11.53 0.18 13.40
C SER A 775 -10.45 1.05 14.07
N ASN A 776 -9.22 1.02 13.54
CA ASN A 776 -8.06 1.77 14.04
C ASN A 776 -7.77 1.53 15.54
N TYR A 777 -7.88 0.27 15.98
CA TYR A 777 -7.70 -0.19 17.37
C TYR A 777 -8.71 0.40 18.37
N GLN A 778 -9.92 0.71 17.92
CA GLN A 778 -11.03 1.03 18.82
C GLN A 778 -11.59 -0.23 19.50
N ILE A 779 -12.10 -0.04 20.72
CA ILE A 779 -12.78 -1.10 21.48
C ILE A 779 -14.16 -1.32 20.84
N LYS A 780 -14.48 -2.57 20.51
CA LYS A 780 -15.79 -2.97 19.98
C LYS A 780 -16.42 -4.06 20.84
N LEU A 781 -17.74 -4.18 20.72
CA LEU A 781 -18.54 -5.24 21.34
C LEU A 781 -19.05 -6.18 20.25
N LYS A 782 -18.83 -7.48 20.43
CA LYS A 782 -19.55 -8.55 19.73
C LYS A 782 -20.35 -9.37 20.74
N TYR A 783 -21.42 -9.99 20.29
CA TYR A 783 -22.22 -10.84 21.16
C TYR A 783 -22.88 -11.98 20.40
N SER A 784 -23.16 -13.03 21.15
CA SER A 784 -23.97 -14.17 20.71
C SER A 784 -25.13 -14.36 21.66
N LYS A 785 -26.29 -14.77 21.14
CA LYS A 785 -27.51 -14.97 21.92
C LYS A 785 -28.15 -16.30 21.56
N SER A 786 -28.59 -17.06 22.56
CA SER A 786 -29.29 -18.33 22.35
C SER A 786 -30.70 -18.09 21.80
N GLN A 787 -31.14 -18.96 20.89
CA GLN A 787 -32.49 -18.93 20.34
C GLN A 787 -33.50 -19.74 21.17
N HIS A 788 -33.01 -20.60 22.08
CA HIS A 788 -33.83 -21.60 22.78
C HIS A 788 -34.19 -21.23 24.23
N HIS A 789 -33.47 -20.29 24.86
CA HIS A 789 -33.68 -19.91 26.27
C HIS A 789 -34.13 -18.44 26.40
N PHE A 790 -35.17 -18.18 27.20
CA PHE A 790 -35.78 -16.86 27.39
C PHE A 790 -35.30 -16.13 28.66
N THR A 791 -34.22 -16.58 29.30
CA THR A 791 -33.64 -15.93 30.50
C THR A 791 -32.88 -14.64 30.14
N ASN A 792 -32.76 -13.71 31.10
CA ASN A 792 -32.04 -12.42 30.93
C ASN A 792 -30.58 -12.45 31.38
N SER A 793 -29.99 -13.61 31.71
CA SER A 793 -28.62 -13.65 32.22
C SER A 793 -27.60 -13.48 31.08
N ILE A 794 -26.61 -12.62 31.31
CA ILE A 794 -25.64 -12.16 30.32
C ILE A 794 -24.25 -12.38 30.92
N LYS A 795 -23.37 -13.08 30.21
CA LYS A 795 -21.95 -13.16 30.56
C LYS A 795 -21.17 -12.14 29.73
N THR A 796 -20.43 -11.25 30.38
CA THR A 796 -19.61 -10.23 29.70
C THR A 796 -18.13 -10.50 29.92
N LEU A 797 -17.37 -10.56 28.83
CA LEU A 797 -15.92 -10.77 28.81
C LEU A 797 -15.23 -9.53 28.23
N HIS A 798 -14.08 -9.19 28.81
CA HIS A 798 -13.22 -8.10 28.36
C HIS A 798 -11.86 -8.67 28.00
N THR A 799 -11.34 -8.33 26.82
CA THR A 799 -10.01 -8.76 26.38
C THR A 799 -9.21 -7.64 25.74
N THR A 800 -7.90 -7.67 25.95
CA THR A 800 -6.91 -6.82 25.26
C THR A 800 -6.40 -7.47 23.97
N LEU A 801 -6.99 -8.59 23.54
CA LEU A 801 -6.72 -9.19 22.24
C LEU A 801 -7.18 -8.24 21.12
N VAL A 802 -6.29 -8.09 20.14
CA VAL A 802 -6.60 -7.49 18.86
C VAL A 802 -7.20 -8.59 17.99
N LEU A 803 -8.49 -8.45 17.67
CA LEU A 803 -9.25 -9.46 16.94
C LEU A 803 -9.94 -8.82 15.74
N ASP A 804 -10.10 -9.62 14.68
CA ASP A 804 -11.04 -9.35 13.62
C ASP A 804 -12.49 -9.50 14.13
N ASP A 805 -13.42 -8.74 13.57
CA ASP A 805 -14.83 -8.77 13.95
C ASP A 805 -15.46 -10.17 13.79
N THR A 806 -14.97 -11.00 12.86
CA THR A 806 -15.40 -12.41 12.68
C THR A 806 -14.81 -13.36 13.70
N GLN A 807 -13.52 -13.19 14.03
CA GLN A 807 -12.86 -13.94 15.08
C GLN A 807 -13.59 -13.70 16.40
N ALA A 808 -13.88 -12.44 16.72
CA ALA A 808 -14.62 -12.07 17.92
C ALA A 808 -16.04 -12.67 17.94
N GLN A 809 -16.77 -12.66 16.81
CA GLN A 809 -18.11 -13.26 16.71
C GLN A 809 -18.08 -14.77 16.96
N SER A 810 -17.15 -15.49 16.34
CA SER A 810 -17.10 -16.93 16.53
C SER A 810 -16.56 -17.33 17.89
N ILE A 811 -15.70 -16.53 18.52
CA ILE A 811 -15.35 -16.71 19.93
C ILE A 811 -16.63 -16.63 20.78
N THR A 812 -17.49 -15.62 20.57
CA THR A 812 -18.74 -15.51 21.36
C THR A 812 -19.70 -16.66 21.08
N ASP A 813 -19.79 -17.13 19.83
CA ASP A 813 -20.62 -18.28 19.46
C ASP A 813 -20.09 -19.58 20.13
N ASN A 814 -18.77 -19.81 20.07
CA ASN A 814 -18.12 -20.98 20.65
C ASN A 814 -18.24 -21.00 22.19
N ILE A 815 -18.18 -19.84 22.85
CA ILE A 815 -18.37 -19.74 24.31
C ILE A 815 -19.82 -20.02 24.67
N LEU A 816 -20.78 -19.44 23.94
CA LEU A 816 -22.21 -19.66 24.20
C LEU A 816 -22.58 -21.14 24.00
N ASN A 817 -22.14 -21.76 22.91
CA ASN A 817 -22.35 -23.18 22.63
C ASN A 817 -21.71 -24.08 23.70
N SER A 818 -20.52 -23.69 24.21
CA SER A 818 -19.87 -24.40 25.31
C SER A 818 -20.70 -24.39 26.58
N ILE A 819 -21.22 -23.23 26.95
CA ILE A 819 -22.02 -23.09 28.17
C ILE A 819 -23.29 -23.94 28.05
N ALA A 820 -23.94 -23.92 26.88
CA ALA A 820 -25.10 -24.77 26.60
C ALA A 820 -24.78 -26.27 26.70
N SER A 821 -23.60 -26.70 26.22
CA SER A 821 -23.19 -28.11 26.34
C SER A 821 -22.96 -28.55 27.79
N LYS A 822 -22.62 -27.63 28.69
CA LYS A 822 -22.28 -27.93 30.08
C LYS A 822 -23.48 -28.03 31.04
N GLU A 823 -24.70 -28.06 30.49
CA GLU A 823 -25.96 -28.05 31.24
C GLU A 823 -26.26 -29.34 32.02
N CYS A 824 -25.65 -30.47 31.63
CA CYS A 824 -25.85 -31.77 32.26
C CYS A 824 -24.53 -32.31 32.83
N LYS A 825 -24.43 -32.39 34.16
CA LYS A 825 -23.30 -32.99 34.88
C LYS A 825 -23.68 -34.36 35.44
N PHE A 826 -22.74 -35.29 35.38
CA PHE A 826 -22.82 -36.63 35.91
C PHE A 826 -21.82 -36.76 37.04
N LYS A 827 -22.27 -37.29 38.18
CA LYS A 827 -21.39 -37.57 39.32
C LYS A 827 -21.55 -39.02 39.74
N PHE A 828 -20.44 -39.74 39.79
CA PHE A 828 -20.39 -41.17 40.12
C PHE A 828 -19.01 -41.56 40.67
N ILE A 829 -18.91 -42.75 41.28
CA ILE A 829 -17.69 -43.25 41.94
C ILE A 829 -17.12 -44.42 41.12
N LEU A 830 -15.82 -44.40 40.87
CA LEU A 830 -15.07 -45.49 40.23
C LEU A 830 -14.04 -46.11 41.19
N PRO A 831 -13.66 -47.39 40.98
CA PRO A 831 -12.59 -48.04 41.72
C PRO A 831 -11.23 -47.48 41.34
N ILE A 832 -10.26 -47.64 42.25
CA ILE A 832 -8.89 -47.13 42.09
C ILE A 832 -8.16 -47.62 40.82
N LYS A 833 -8.62 -48.68 40.15
CA LYS A 833 -8.06 -49.12 38.86
C LYS A 833 -8.13 -48.04 37.78
N TYR A 834 -9.02 -47.07 37.91
CA TYR A 834 -9.17 -45.92 37.00
C TYR A 834 -8.39 -44.69 37.44
N ILE A 835 -7.46 -44.80 38.39
CA ILE A 835 -6.64 -43.67 38.87
C ILE A 835 -5.79 -43.00 37.77
N PHE A 836 -5.59 -43.68 36.63
CA PHE A 836 -4.90 -43.11 35.48
C PHE A 836 -5.71 -42.01 34.77
N LEU A 837 -7.02 -41.92 35.04
CA LEU A 837 -7.88 -40.86 34.52
C LEU A 837 -7.48 -39.52 35.14
N SER A 838 -7.49 -38.48 34.32
CA SER A 838 -7.15 -37.11 34.69
C SER A 838 -8.33 -36.18 34.40
N ILE A 839 -8.30 -34.98 34.99
CA ILE A 839 -9.21 -33.91 34.59
C ILE A 839 -9.01 -33.66 33.08
N SER A 840 -10.11 -33.36 32.37
CA SER A 840 -10.21 -33.22 30.91
C SER A 840 -10.14 -34.51 30.09
N ASP A 841 -9.92 -35.68 30.68
CA ASP A 841 -10.07 -36.94 29.94
C ASP A 841 -11.54 -37.16 29.54
N ILE A 842 -11.74 -37.77 28.36
CA ILE A 842 -13.07 -38.07 27.83
C ILE A 842 -13.41 -39.53 28.09
N ILE A 843 -14.60 -39.74 28.63
CA ILE A 843 -15.10 -41.07 28.96
C ILE A 843 -16.44 -41.33 28.27
N GLU A 844 -16.61 -42.55 27.81
CA GLU A 844 -17.87 -43.05 27.26
C GLU A 844 -18.58 -43.88 28.32
N ILE A 845 -19.80 -43.48 28.66
CA ILE A 845 -20.70 -44.23 29.54
C ILE A 845 -22.03 -44.51 28.82
N ILE A 846 -22.63 -45.67 29.09
CA ILE A 846 -23.96 -46.02 28.59
C ILE A 846 -24.91 -46.00 29.79
N VAL A 847 -25.97 -45.20 29.72
CA VAL A 847 -26.98 -45.09 30.79
C VAL A 847 -28.35 -45.22 30.15
N ASN A 848 -29.15 -46.21 30.58
CA ASN A 848 -30.49 -46.50 30.04
C ASN A 848 -30.49 -46.61 28.49
N ASP A 849 -29.60 -47.43 27.93
CA ASP A 849 -29.39 -47.63 26.48
C ASP A 849 -29.02 -46.37 25.67
N THR A 850 -28.69 -45.26 26.35
CA THR A 850 -28.23 -44.03 25.72
C THR A 850 -26.74 -43.84 25.97
N LEU A 851 -25.97 -43.59 24.91
CA LEU A 851 -24.54 -43.31 24.99
C LEU A 851 -24.30 -41.85 25.35
N TYR A 852 -23.51 -41.61 26.39
CA TYR A 852 -23.05 -40.28 26.78
C TYR A 852 -21.52 -40.24 26.72
N LEU A 853 -21.00 -39.21 26.04
CA LEU A 853 -19.60 -38.82 26.14
C LEU A 853 -19.50 -37.73 27.20
N LEU A 854 -18.63 -37.93 28.19
CA LEU A 854 -18.40 -36.99 29.28
C LEU A 854 -16.96 -36.52 29.29
N THR A 855 -16.74 -35.22 29.47
CA THR A 855 -15.41 -34.68 29.84
C THR A 855 -15.32 -34.61 31.36
N ILE A 856 -14.28 -35.19 31.95
CA ILE A 856 -14.06 -35.14 33.40
C ILE A 856 -13.71 -33.71 33.81
N ILE A 857 -14.46 -33.13 34.74
CA ILE A 857 -14.24 -31.78 35.28
C ILE A 857 -13.68 -31.78 36.69
N ASN A 858 -13.89 -32.85 37.46
CA ASN A 858 -13.33 -33.01 38.81
C ASN A 858 -13.06 -34.48 39.12
N ILE A 859 -11.98 -34.72 39.87
CA ILE A 859 -11.62 -36.02 40.42
C ILE A 859 -11.25 -35.82 41.89
N GLU A 860 -11.98 -36.47 42.79
CA GLU A 860 -11.66 -36.52 44.21
C GLU A 860 -11.29 -37.94 44.61
N LEU A 861 -10.19 -38.10 45.36
CA LEU A 861 -9.71 -39.41 45.78
C LEU A 861 -10.19 -39.69 47.21
N ASP A 862 -10.96 -40.77 47.40
CA ASP A 862 -11.52 -41.16 48.70
C ASP A 862 -11.36 -42.66 48.93
N ASN A 863 -10.62 -43.06 49.96
CA ASN A 863 -10.51 -44.42 50.49
C ASN A 863 -10.46 -45.55 49.43
N LEU A 864 -9.50 -45.49 48.48
CA LEU A 864 -9.31 -46.44 47.37
C LEU A 864 -10.43 -46.43 46.31
N SER A 865 -11.13 -45.31 46.19
CA SER A 865 -12.04 -44.99 45.10
C SER A 865 -11.77 -43.58 44.59
N ILE A 866 -12.23 -43.29 43.38
CA ILE A 866 -12.19 -41.96 42.80
C ILE A 866 -13.64 -41.51 42.51
N LEU A 867 -14.02 -40.36 43.04
CA LEU A 867 -15.25 -39.69 42.72
C LEU A 867 -15.01 -38.86 41.46
N ILE A 868 -15.75 -39.17 40.41
CA ILE A 868 -15.69 -38.44 39.13
C ILE A 868 -16.91 -37.56 39.01
N GLU A 869 -16.65 -36.31 38.64
CA GLU A 869 -17.65 -35.42 38.08
C GLU A 869 -17.32 -35.17 36.62
N GLY A 870 -18.25 -35.51 35.73
CA GLY A 870 -18.11 -35.36 34.29
C GLY A 870 -19.25 -34.54 33.70
N CYS A 871 -18.98 -33.80 32.64
CA CYS A 871 -19.98 -32.98 31.96
C CYS A 871 -20.24 -33.52 30.55
N VAL A 872 -21.51 -33.52 30.12
CA VAL A 872 -21.87 -34.03 28.78
C VAL A 872 -21.18 -33.22 27.68
N ILE A 873 -20.61 -33.94 26.73
CA ILE A 873 -20.12 -33.39 25.48
C ILE A 873 -21.27 -33.45 24.50
N GLN A 874 -21.83 -32.30 24.19
CA GLN A 874 -22.69 -32.17 23.02
C GLN A 874 -21.75 -31.90 21.83
N GLN A 875 -21.75 -32.77 20.81
CA GLN A 875 -20.95 -32.60 19.59
C GLN A 875 -21.41 -31.34 18.86
N PHE A 876 -20.89 -30.18 19.28
CA PHE A 876 -20.95 -28.94 18.55
C PHE A 876 -19.55 -28.68 18.03
N ILE A 877 -19.48 -28.40 16.73
CA ILE A 877 -18.24 -28.21 16.00
C ILE A 877 -17.46 -27.07 16.67
N ASN A 878 -16.34 -27.40 17.31
CA ASN A 878 -15.41 -26.41 17.83
C ASN A 878 -14.66 -25.83 16.62
N ASN A 879 -15.29 -24.87 15.95
CA ASN A 879 -14.70 -24.23 14.78
C ASN A 879 -13.58 -23.29 15.24
N ASN A 880 -12.33 -23.76 15.15
CA ASN A 880 -11.13 -22.92 15.19
C ASN A 880 -11.02 -21.99 13.96
N ALA A 881 -11.88 -22.23 12.96
CA ALA A 881 -11.95 -21.49 11.72
C ALA A 881 -13.22 -20.66 11.66
N TYR A 882 -13.13 -19.51 11.00
CA TYR A 882 -14.20 -18.50 11.02
C TYR A 882 -14.78 -18.30 9.63
N PRO A 883 -16.09 -18.04 9.48
CA PRO A 883 -16.69 -17.76 8.18
C PRO A 883 -15.97 -16.61 7.49
N SER A 884 -15.57 -16.83 6.24
CA SER A 884 -15.05 -15.76 5.39
C SER A 884 -16.11 -14.66 5.33
N THR A 885 -15.81 -13.48 5.89
CA THR A 885 -16.64 -12.30 5.61
C THR A 885 -15.93 -11.46 4.56
N ARG A 886 -16.74 -10.76 3.75
CA ARG A 886 -16.23 -9.63 2.98
C ARG A 886 -15.59 -8.68 3.98
N ILE A 887 -14.27 -8.61 3.99
CA ILE A 887 -13.46 -7.70 4.81
C ILE A 887 -14.19 -6.35 4.82
N HIS A 888 -14.70 -5.92 5.97
CA HIS A 888 -15.37 -4.62 6.06
C HIS A 888 -14.38 -3.54 5.67
N GLU A 889 -14.83 -2.55 4.90
CA GLU A 889 -14.01 -1.41 4.46
C GLU A 889 -13.31 -0.81 5.68
N SER A 890 -12.01 -1.06 5.81
CA SER A 890 -11.17 -0.30 6.72
C SER A 890 -11.10 1.11 6.13
N THR A 891 -11.48 2.12 6.90
CA THR A 891 -11.08 3.50 6.62
C THR A 891 -9.59 3.61 6.88
N PHE A 892 -8.79 3.08 5.94
CA PHE A 892 -7.38 3.40 5.92
C PHE A 892 -7.28 4.89 5.62
N ASP A 893 -6.75 5.66 6.57
CA ASP A 893 -6.40 7.05 6.31
C ASP A 893 -5.35 7.05 5.19
N ILE A 894 -5.81 7.33 3.97
CA ILE A 894 -4.93 7.50 2.81
C ILE A 894 -4.09 8.73 3.12
N ILE A 895 -2.80 8.54 3.38
CA ILE A 895 -1.87 9.67 3.43
C ILE A 895 -1.73 10.16 1.99
N ASN A 896 -2.26 11.34 1.73
CA ASN A 896 -2.06 11.95 0.43
C ASN A 896 -0.65 12.53 0.35
N HIS A 897 0.13 12.07 -0.61
CA HIS A 897 1.47 12.60 -0.84
C HIS A 897 1.42 14.05 -1.30
N ILE A 898 2.31 14.89 -0.76
CA ILE A 898 2.38 16.31 -1.10
C ILE A 898 2.99 16.43 -2.50
N GLY A 899 2.20 16.94 -3.46
CA GLY A 899 2.67 17.20 -4.82
C GLY A 899 3.66 18.37 -4.89
N ASN A 900 4.61 18.30 -5.83
CA ASN A 900 5.55 19.39 -6.13
C ASN A 900 4.84 20.58 -6.81
N ILE A 901 5.47 21.76 -6.76
CA ILE A 901 5.03 22.97 -7.48
C ILE A 901 5.84 23.11 -8.78
N ASP A 902 5.13 23.15 -9.90
CA ASP A 902 5.65 23.62 -11.18
C ASP A 902 5.56 25.15 -11.21
N LEU A 903 6.71 25.81 -11.13
CA LEU A 903 6.82 27.27 -11.04
C LEU A 903 7.28 27.86 -12.38
N LYS A 904 6.53 28.83 -12.90
CA LYS A 904 6.96 29.70 -14.00
C LYS A 904 7.03 31.15 -13.54
N VAL A 905 8.13 31.82 -13.90
CA VAL A 905 8.37 33.24 -13.63
C VAL A 905 8.08 34.04 -14.90
N LEU A 906 7.34 35.14 -14.76
CA LEU A 906 6.92 36.01 -15.85
C LEU A 906 7.30 37.47 -15.55
N ASP A 907 7.94 38.10 -16.52
CA ASP A 907 8.19 39.55 -16.55
C ASP A 907 7.20 40.18 -17.53
N LEU A 908 6.18 40.85 -16.99
CA LEU A 908 5.05 41.39 -17.73
C LEU A 908 5.21 42.92 -17.90
N PRO A 909 4.61 43.52 -18.96
CA PRO A 909 4.48 44.96 -19.05
C PRO A 909 3.62 45.52 -17.90
N CYS A 910 3.54 46.84 -17.79
CA CYS A 910 2.76 47.51 -16.75
C CYS A 910 1.25 47.24 -16.93
N ILE A 911 0.75 46.20 -16.28
CA ILE A 911 -0.67 45.79 -16.31
C ILE A 911 -1.48 46.36 -15.14
N ASN A 912 -0.79 46.74 -14.06
CA ASN A 912 -1.41 47.41 -12.92
C ASN A 912 -1.47 48.91 -13.22
N ASN A 913 -2.41 49.63 -12.62
CA ASN A 913 -2.49 51.09 -12.73
C ASN A 913 -1.41 51.81 -11.88
N ALA A 914 -0.24 51.19 -11.71
CA ALA A 914 0.92 51.67 -10.98
C ALA A 914 2.20 51.12 -11.63
N ILE A 915 3.18 51.98 -11.86
CA ILE A 915 4.49 51.59 -12.42
C ILE A 915 5.33 51.01 -11.28
N GLU A 916 5.40 49.68 -11.23
CA GLU A 916 6.13 48.96 -10.20
C GLU A 916 7.10 47.94 -10.82
N SER A 917 8.26 47.79 -10.21
CA SER A 917 9.23 46.75 -10.54
C SER A 917 8.77 45.42 -9.96
N SER A 918 8.10 44.60 -10.77
CA SER A 918 7.48 43.36 -10.27
C SER A 918 7.78 42.16 -11.16
N LEU A 919 7.86 40.98 -10.54
CA LEU A 919 7.83 39.68 -11.22
C LEU A 919 6.57 38.93 -10.83
N TYR A 920 5.98 38.23 -11.80
CA TYR A 920 4.79 37.41 -11.60
C TYR A 920 5.17 35.93 -11.58
N PHE A 921 4.49 35.17 -10.74
CA PHE A 921 4.74 33.77 -10.51
C PHE A 921 3.45 32.98 -10.77
N ALA A 922 3.55 32.05 -11.73
CA ALA A 922 2.53 31.03 -11.96
C ALA A 922 2.97 29.75 -11.25
N ALA A 923 2.18 29.33 -10.26
CA ALA A 923 2.45 28.14 -9.47
C ALA A 923 1.35 27.10 -9.71
N ASN A 924 1.73 25.94 -10.22
CA ASN A 924 0.81 24.84 -10.50
C ASN A 924 1.19 23.59 -9.72
N ARG A 925 0.21 22.87 -9.19
CA ARG A 925 0.46 21.56 -8.59
C ARG A 925 0.78 20.55 -9.70
N THR A 926 1.65 19.62 -9.38
CA THR A 926 2.00 18.51 -10.28
C THR A 926 1.15 17.26 -10.01
N GLU A 927 0.63 17.11 -8.79
CA GLU A 927 -0.16 15.96 -8.34
C GLU A 927 -1.52 16.40 -7.75
N SER A 928 -2.42 15.45 -7.52
CA SER A 928 -3.77 15.72 -7.04
C SER A 928 -3.83 16.35 -5.66
N TYR A 929 -2.95 15.99 -4.74
CA TYR A 929 -2.92 16.54 -3.39
C TYR A 929 -1.85 17.62 -3.22
N TRP A 930 -2.30 18.80 -2.85
CA TRP A 930 -1.46 19.97 -2.64
C TRP A 930 -2.14 20.93 -1.67
N LYS A 931 -1.39 21.49 -0.72
CA LYS A 931 -1.89 22.40 0.33
C LYS A 931 -1.47 23.85 0.14
N GLY A 932 -0.82 24.17 -0.98
CA GLY A 932 -0.07 25.42 -1.14
C GLY A 932 1.43 25.22 -0.87
N GLY A 933 2.17 26.32 -0.85
CA GLY A 933 3.60 26.31 -0.61
C GLY A 933 4.19 27.70 -0.43
N ILE A 934 5.52 27.77 -0.45
CA ILE A 934 6.30 29.00 -0.26
C ILE A 934 7.33 29.09 -1.39
N ILE A 935 7.44 30.26 -2.02
CA ILE A 935 8.54 30.60 -2.92
C ILE A 935 9.68 31.15 -2.07
N TYR A 936 10.86 30.58 -2.26
CA TYR A 936 12.11 31.04 -1.71
C TYR A 936 12.95 31.71 -2.79
N ALA A 937 13.69 32.75 -2.42
CA ALA A 937 14.69 33.39 -3.26
C ALA A 937 16.10 33.13 -2.71
N ASP A 938 17.08 33.05 -3.60
CA ASP A 938 18.50 32.96 -3.26
C ASP A 938 19.03 34.31 -2.74
N ASN A 939 19.73 34.28 -1.61
CA ASN A 939 20.29 35.46 -0.94
C ASN A 939 21.80 35.67 -1.20
N HIS A 940 22.41 34.93 -2.13
CA HIS A 940 23.84 35.03 -2.50
C HIS A 940 24.87 34.56 -1.45
N GLU A 941 24.43 33.98 -0.33
CA GLU A 941 25.27 33.32 0.70
C GLU A 941 24.99 31.81 0.81
N ASP A 942 24.65 31.15 -0.32
CA ASP A 942 24.23 29.74 -0.41
C ASP A 942 22.98 29.38 0.43
N ALA A 943 22.22 30.38 0.88
CA ALA A 943 20.99 30.22 1.65
C ALA A 943 19.77 30.78 0.89
N TYR A 944 18.64 30.06 0.98
CA TYR A 944 17.34 30.44 0.42
C TYR A 944 16.45 31.04 1.52
N SER A 945 15.81 32.18 1.26
CA SER A 945 14.87 32.83 2.19
C SER A 945 13.45 32.90 1.62
N PRO A 946 12.40 32.75 2.46
CA PRO A 946 11.01 32.79 1.99
C PRO A 946 10.63 34.20 1.54
N VAL A 947 10.05 34.33 0.35
CA VAL A 947 9.67 35.63 -0.24
C VAL A 947 8.18 35.75 -0.60
N LEU A 948 7.48 34.64 -0.82
CA LEU A 948 6.06 34.67 -1.21
C LEU A 948 5.33 33.39 -0.80
N TYR A 949 4.12 33.52 -0.26
CA TYR A 949 3.25 32.39 0.06
C TYR A 949 2.27 32.10 -1.08
N ILE A 950 2.11 30.83 -1.42
CA ILE A 950 1.18 30.34 -2.43
C ILE A 950 0.07 29.58 -1.71
N THR A 951 -1.15 30.13 -1.73
CA THR A 951 -2.34 29.51 -1.12
C THR A 951 -3.28 28.89 -2.14
N HIS A 952 -3.15 29.28 -3.41
CA HIS A 952 -4.00 28.83 -4.52
C HIS A 952 -3.16 28.58 -5.77
N GLU A 953 -3.65 27.72 -6.66
CA GLU A 953 -3.00 27.38 -7.93
C GLU A 953 -3.31 28.45 -8.99
N SER A 954 -2.32 28.76 -9.83
CA SER A 954 -2.50 29.65 -10.98
C SER A 954 -3.26 28.96 -12.12
N ILE A 955 -4.13 29.68 -12.80
CA ILE A 955 -4.86 29.18 -13.97
C ILE A 955 -3.97 29.35 -15.20
N THR A 956 -3.40 28.23 -15.63
CA THR A 956 -2.51 28.14 -16.80
C THR A 956 -3.02 27.13 -17.81
N GLY A 957 -2.59 27.24 -19.06
CA GLY A 957 -3.01 26.35 -20.13
C GLY A 957 -2.15 26.49 -21.37
N ILE A 958 -2.60 25.86 -22.46
CA ILE A 958 -1.95 25.90 -23.77
C ILE A 958 -3.00 26.11 -24.87
N ALA A 959 -2.62 26.87 -25.88
CA ALA A 959 -3.38 27.12 -27.10
C ALA A 959 -3.43 25.88 -28.01
N LEU A 960 -4.62 25.35 -28.30
CA LEU A 960 -4.79 24.20 -29.19
C LEU A 960 -4.75 24.59 -30.68
N ASN A 961 -5.28 25.75 -31.03
CA ASN A 961 -5.21 26.30 -32.39
C ASN A 961 -4.35 27.57 -32.43
N LYS A 962 -3.91 27.95 -33.62
CA LYS A 962 -3.29 29.26 -33.84
C LYS A 962 -4.37 30.34 -33.72
N LEU A 963 -4.08 31.40 -32.99
CA LEU A 963 -4.90 32.62 -33.01
C LEU A 963 -4.60 33.41 -34.27
N GLU A 964 -5.60 33.65 -35.10
CA GLU A 964 -5.42 34.40 -36.35
C GLU A 964 -5.14 35.88 -36.09
N ILE A 965 -4.62 36.54 -37.13
CA ILE A 965 -4.37 37.99 -37.11
C ILE A 965 -5.70 38.70 -36.91
N GLY A 966 -5.78 39.52 -35.85
CA GLY A 966 -6.99 40.22 -35.44
C GLY A 966 -6.81 41.74 -35.43
N PRO A 967 -7.91 42.49 -35.27
CA PRO A 967 -7.88 43.95 -35.16
C PRO A 967 -7.23 44.44 -33.85
N GLU A 968 -6.50 45.55 -33.92
CA GLU A 968 -5.84 46.20 -32.78
C GLU A 968 -6.75 47.19 -32.03
N THR A 969 -7.68 47.83 -32.74
CA THR A 969 -8.44 48.99 -32.22
C THR A 969 -9.90 48.71 -31.90
N ILE A 970 -10.43 47.56 -32.34
CA ILE A 970 -11.82 47.14 -32.10
C ILE A 970 -11.84 45.72 -31.53
N PRO A 971 -12.92 45.32 -30.83
CA PRO A 971 -13.07 43.94 -30.40
C PRO A 971 -13.00 42.96 -31.56
N ASP A 972 -12.23 41.88 -31.37
CA ASP A 972 -12.13 40.77 -32.30
C ASP A 972 -13.26 39.76 -32.03
N GLU A 973 -14.35 39.88 -32.80
CA GLU A 973 -15.54 39.05 -32.68
C GLU A 973 -15.46 37.76 -33.52
N ASN A 974 -14.54 37.70 -34.49
CA ASN A 974 -14.46 36.62 -35.48
C ASN A 974 -13.47 35.53 -35.08
N SER A 975 -12.37 35.90 -34.41
CA SER A 975 -11.39 34.93 -33.94
C SER A 975 -11.94 34.07 -32.81
N ASN A 976 -11.56 32.79 -32.83
CA ASN A 976 -11.82 31.88 -31.73
C ASN A 976 -10.52 31.22 -31.27
N MET A 977 -10.36 31.12 -29.96
CA MET A 977 -9.16 30.59 -29.33
C MET A 977 -9.54 29.42 -28.44
N ILE A 978 -9.03 28.23 -28.73
CA ILE A 978 -9.28 27.03 -27.94
C ILE A 978 -8.11 26.81 -26.98
N ILE A 979 -8.38 26.93 -25.69
CA ILE A 979 -7.40 26.74 -24.62
C ILE A 979 -7.66 25.42 -23.91
N LEU A 980 -6.61 24.62 -23.75
CA LEU A 980 -6.58 23.50 -22.82
C LEU A 980 -5.94 23.96 -21.51
N LEU A 981 -6.72 24.02 -20.44
CA LEU A 981 -6.22 24.39 -19.12
C LEU A 981 -5.53 23.22 -18.44
N LYS A 982 -4.43 23.50 -17.74
CA LYS A 982 -3.82 22.54 -16.83
C LYS A 982 -4.80 22.22 -15.71
N THR A 983 -5.27 23.24 -14.99
CA THR A 983 -6.32 23.14 -13.97
C THR A 983 -7.12 24.45 -13.88
N GLY A 984 -8.24 24.44 -13.16
CA GLY A 984 -9.09 25.62 -12.95
C GLY A 984 -10.19 25.78 -14.00
N ASN A 985 -10.98 26.85 -13.85
CA ASN A 985 -12.15 27.14 -14.69
C ASN A 985 -12.06 28.57 -15.22
N LEU A 986 -12.55 28.79 -16.44
CA LEU A 986 -12.76 30.12 -17.01
C LEU A 986 -14.25 30.45 -17.07
N TYR A 987 -14.59 31.73 -16.90
CA TYR A 987 -15.97 32.21 -16.86
C TYR A 987 -16.18 33.32 -17.88
N SER A 988 -17.38 33.33 -18.47
CA SER A 988 -17.84 34.45 -19.31
C SER A 988 -18.18 35.66 -18.42
N ILE A 989 -17.94 36.86 -18.93
CA ILE A 989 -18.20 38.12 -18.22
C ILE A 989 -19.04 39.10 -19.04
N SER A 990 -19.62 40.09 -18.36
CA SER A 990 -20.36 41.18 -19.03
C SER A 990 -19.41 42.13 -19.78
N ASN A 991 -19.93 42.87 -20.78
CA ASN A 991 -19.15 43.91 -21.47
C ASN A 991 -18.56 44.94 -20.49
N LEU A 992 -19.33 45.36 -19.49
CA LEU A 992 -18.86 46.30 -18.48
C LEU A 992 -17.68 45.72 -17.69
N SER A 993 -17.75 44.45 -17.30
CA SER A 993 -16.65 43.79 -16.59
C SER A 993 -15.39 43.68 -17.45
N LEU A 994 -15.55 43.40 -18.75
CA LEU A 994 -14.45 43.35 -19.71
C LEU A 994 -13.75 44.72 -19.82
N LEU A 995 -14.53 45.79 -19.98
CA LEU A 995 -14.02 47.16 -20.08
C LEU A 995 -13.36 47.63 -18.77
N ASN A 996 -13.81 47.12 -17.62
CA ASN A 996 -13.21 47.36 -16.31
C ASN A 996 -11.91 46.56 -16.07
N GLY A 997 -11.37 45.85 -17.06
CA GLY A 997 -10.08 45.17 -16.94
C GLY A 997 -10.16 43.73 -16.41
N ASN A 998 -11.32 43.07 -16.43
CA ASN A 998 -11.41 41.65 -16.07
C ASN A 998 -11.07 40.74 -17.27
N ASN A 999 -10.88 39.44 -16.97
CA ASN A 999 -10.50 38.38 -17.92
C ASN A 999 -9.24 38.72 -18.76
N ILE A 1000 -8.22 39.30 -18.14
CA ILE A 1000 -6.92 39.51 -18.79
C ILE A 1000 -6.13 38.21 -18.77
N ALA A 1001 -5.64 37.79 -19.94
CA ALA A 1001 -4.78 36.62 -20.09
C ALA A 1001 -3.59 36.91 -20.99
N LEU A 1002 -2.46 36.27 -20.72
CA LEU A 1002 -1.29 36.22 -21.61
C LEU A 1002 -1.39 34.95 -22.46
N ILE A 1003 -1.33 35.10 -23.79
CA ILE A 1003 -1.21 34.00 -24.75
C ILE A 1003 0.08 34.19 -25.55
N GLY A 1004 1.01 33.24 -25.44
CA GLY A 1004 2.34 33.39 -26.02
C GLY A 1004 3.04 34.62 -25.41
N GLN A 1005 3.10 35.71 -26.17
CA GLN A 1005 3.60 37.02 -25.71
C GLN A 1005 2.56 38.15 -25.80
N GLU A 1006 1.35 37.86 -26.29
CA GLU A 1006 0.27 38.85 -26.39
C GLU A 1006 -0.61 38.82 -25.13
N ILE A 1007 -0.89 39.99 -24.56
CA ILE A 1007 -1.93 40.13 -23.54
C ILE A 1007 -3.26 40.43 -24.22
N ILE A 1008 -4.25 39.59 -23.94
CA ILE A 1008 -5.62 39.73 -24.44
C ILE A 1008 -6.61 39.87 -23.29
N GLN A 1009 -7.80 40.35 -23.60
CA GLN A 1009 -8.98 40.17 -22.74
C GLN A 1009 -10.06 39.40 -23.49
N PHE A 1010 -10.82 38.55 -22.81
CA PHE A 1010 -11.88 37.76 -23.43
C PHE A 1010 -13.21 37.90 -22.70
N LYS A 1011 -14.30 38.05 -23.45
CA LYS A 1011 -15.64 38.14 -22.86
C LYS A 1011 -16.27 36.77 -22.63
N ASN A 1012 -16.24 35.90 -23.65
CA ASN A 1012 -16.93 34.63 -23.61
C ASN A 1012 -15.92 33.50 -23.38
N ALA A 1013 -16.22 32.63 -22.42
CA ALA A 1013 -15.51 31.38 -22.19
C ALA A 1013 -16.53 30.24 -22.13
N GLN A 1014 -16.49 29.36 -23.14
CA GLN A 1014 -17.37 28.20 -23.24
C GLN A 1014 -16.57 26.91 -23.03
N LEU A 1015 -16.96 26.09 -22.05
CA LEU A 1015 -16.40 24.75 -21.87
C LEU A 1015 -16.89 23.84 -23.00
N ILE A 1016 -15.97 23.27 -23.78
CA ILE A 1016 -16.25 22.41 -24.94
C ILE A 1016 -15.77 20.96 -24.76
N GLY A 1017 -15.12 20.66 -23.63
CA GLY A 1017 -14.65 19.33 -23.24
C GLY A 1017 -13.81 19.42 -21.95
N ASP A 1018 -13.27 18.30 -21.47
CA ASP A 1018 -12.47 18.26 -20.25
C ASP A 1018 -11.32 19.27 -20.28
N ASN A 1019 -11.38 20.27 -19.40
CA ASN A 1019 -10.46 21.40 -19.33
C ASN A 1019 -10.28 22.20 -20.64
N LYS A 1020 -11.13 22.04 -21.64
CA LYS A 1020 -11.05 22.73 -22.94
C LYS A 1020 -12.06 23.86 -23.01
N TYR A 1021 -11.58 25.07 -23.25
CA TYR A 1021 -12.40 26.27 -23.34
C TYR A 1021 -12.25 26.92 -24.71
N LYS A 1022 -13.38 27.30 -25.32
CA LYS A 1022 -13.42 28.19 -26.47
C LYS A 1022 -13.60 29.63 -25.99
N LEU A 1023 -12.65 30.49 -26.31
CA LEU A 1023 -12.68 31.92 -26.04
C LEU A 1023 -13.08 32.69 -27.30
N THR A 1024 -14.00 33.64 -27.16
CA THR A 1024 -14.43 34.53 -28.26
C THR A 1024 -14.68 35.95 -27.73
N TYR A 1025 -14.77 36.91 -28.66
CA TYR A 1025 -14.88 38.34 -28.36
C TYR A 1025 -13.67 38.81 -27.56
N LEU A 1026 -12.56 39.00 -28.29
CA LEU A 1026 -11.23 39.26 -27.72
C LEU A 1026 -10.85 40.73 -27.88
N LEU A 1027 -10.29 41.35 -26.84
CA LEU A 1027 -9.55 42.60 -26.99
C LEU A 1027 -8.07 42.25 -27.13
N ARG A 1028 -7.48 42.59 -28.27
CA ARG A 1028 -6.11 42.20 -28.65
C ARG A 1028 -5.08 43.25 -28.24
N GLY A 1029 -3.81 42.84 -28.18
CA GLY A 1029 -2.65 43.74 -28.06
C GLY A 1029 -2.58 44.60 -26.80
N ARG A 1030 -3.23 44.19 -25.69
CA ARG A 1030 -3.39 45.03 -24.50
C ARG A 1030 -2.05 45.35 -23.83
N TYR A 1031 -1.93 46.54 -23.23
CA TYR A 1031 -0.72 46.97 -22.51
C TYR A 1031 0.56 47.00 -23.36
N GLY A 1032 0.45 47.32 -24.65
CA GLY A 1032 1.61 47.49 -25.54
C GLY A 1032 2.11 46.19 -26.19
N THR A 1033 1.26 45.17 -26.27
CA THR A 1033 1.62 43.87 -26.83
C THR A 1033 1.13 43.68 -28.27
N GLU A 1034 0.76 44.75 -28.98
CA GLU A 1034 0.16 44.70 -30.32
C GLU A 1034 1.09 44.01 -31.34
N LYS A 1035 2.41 44.21 -31.23
CA LYS A 1035 3.41 43.56 -32.09
C LYS A 1035 3.38 42.03 -32.06
N TYR A 1036 2.80 41.43 -31.02
CA TYR A 1036 2.72 39.98 -30.87
C TYR A 1036 1.46 39.36 -31.53
N ILE A 1037 0.51 40.18 -31.99
CA ILE A 1037 -0.70 39.71 -32.72
C ILE A 1037 -0.35 38.85 -33.93
N TYR A 1038 0.78 39.15 -34.58
CA TYR A 1038 1.24 38.49 -35.79
C TYR A 1038 2.13 37.25 -35.51
N GLN A 1039 2.39 36.92 -34.24
CA GLN A 1039 3.40 35.91 -33.85
C GLN A 1039 2.81 34.63 -33.26
N HIS A 1040 1.48 34.52 -33.19
CA HIS A 1040 0.82 33.36 -32.59
C HIS A 1040 1.08 32.04 -33.31
N GLN A 1041 1.18 30.98 -32.53
CA GLN A 1041 1.32 29.61 -33.01
C GLN A 1041 0.46 28.66 -32.15
N SER A 1042 0.08 27.52 -32.72
CA SER A 1042 -0.49 26.43 -31.90
C SER A 1042 0.58 25.97 -30.91
N GLY A 1043 0.20 25.74 -29.65
CA GLY A 1043 1.12 25.44 -28.56
C GLY A 1043 1.52 26.64 -27.68
N ASP A 1044 1.08 27.86 -28.00
CA ASP A 1044 1.32 29.04 -27.18
C ASP A 1044 0.83 28.83 -25.72
N SER A 1045 1.66 29.22 -24.75
CA SER A 1045 1.28 29.16 -23.33
C SER A 1045 0.19 30.17 -23.00
N PHE A 1046 -0.77 29.78 -22.16
CA PHE A 1046 -1.85 30.61 -21.65
C PHE A 1046 -1.68 30.83 -20.14
N PHE A 1047 -1.84 32.06 -19.67
CA PHE A 1047 -1.87 32.41 -18.25
C PHE A 1047 -3.00 33.41 -17.98
N LEU A 1048 -3.90 33.10 -17.05
CA LEU A 1048 -4.88 34.06 -16.57
C LEU A 1048 -4.21 34.97 -15.53
N LEU A 1049 -4.08 36.27 -15.82
CA LEU A 1049 -3.23 37.16 -15.02
C LEU A 1049 -3.76 37.39 -13.60
N SER A 1050 -5.09 37.35 -13.41
CA SER A 1050 -5.71 37.49 -12.09
C SER A 1050 -5.42 36.34 -11.13
N SER A 1051 -4.92 35.20 -11.63
CA SER A 1051 -4.56 34.03 -10.83
C SER A 1051 -3.06 33.97 -10.45
N LEU A 1052 -2.28 34.94 -10.93
CA LEU A 1052 -0.84 34.99 -10.67
C LEU A 1052 -0.56 35.73 -9.37
N THR A 1053 0.45 35.26 -8.65
CA THR A 1053 1.00 36.00 -7.51
C THR A 1053 2.17 36.84 -8.00
N HIS A 1054 2.50 37.95 -7.32
CA HIS A 1054 3.59 38.82 -7.75
C HIS A 1054 4.45 39.26 -6.57
N LEU A 1055 5.71 39.58 -6.87
CA LEU A 1055 6.69 40.08 -5.92
C LEU A 1055 7.30 41.37 -6.47
N LYS A 1056 7.39 42.39 -5.62
CA LYS A 1056 8.13 43.61 -5.95
C LYS A 1056 9.64 43.32 -5.87
N ILE A 1057 10.34 43.62 -6.95
CA ILE A 1057 11.78 43.38 -7.12
C ILE A 1057 12.53 44.71 -7.00
N ASN A 1058 13.66 44.69 -6.31
CA ASN A 1058 14.53 45.86 -6.21
C ASN A 1058 15.16 46.18 -7.58
N THR A 1059 15.17 47.45 -7.97
CA THR A 1059 15.72 47.90 -9.27
C THR A 1059 17.21 47.63 -9.44
N SER A 1060 17.97 47.45 -8.35
CA SER A 1060 19.38 47.01 -8.39
C SER A 1060 19.59 45.58 -8.92
N LEU A 1061 18.51 44.81 -9.10
CA LEU A 1061 18.52 43.45 -9.62
C LEU A 1061 18.19 43.36 -11.12
N ILE A 1062 17.96 44.49 -11.78
CA ILE A 1062 17.71 44.54 -13.23
C ILE A 1062 18.92 43.97 -13.98
N ASN A 1063 18.64 43.18 -15.01
CA ASN A 1063 19.61 42.41 -15.82
C ASN A 1063 20.44 41.38 -15.02
N LYS A 1064 19.98 40.97 -13.83
CA LYS A 1064 20.58 39.86 -13.07
C LYS A 1064 19.76 38.59 -13.22
N LEU A 1065 20.44 37.45 -13.16
CA LEU A 1065 19.83 36.13 -13.10
C LEU A 1065 19.38 35.87 -11.65
N LEU A 1066 18.09 35.73 -11.43
CA LEU A 1066 17.49 35.47 -10.12
C LEU A 1066 17.12 34.00 -10.00
N SER A 1067 17.42 33.39 -8.85
CA SER A 1067 17.14 31.99 -8.56
C SER A 1067 16.01 31.86 -7.54
N TYR A 1068 15.00 31.05 -7.85
CA TYR A 1068 13.85 30.79 -6.99
C TYR A 1068 13.63 29.28 -6.79
N LYS A 1069 13.03 28.91 -5.66
CA LYS A 1069 12.54 27.55 -5.38
C LYS A 1069 11.11 27.63 -4.85
N ALA A 1070 10.17 26.91 -5.46
CA ALA A 1070 8.83 26.75 -4.89
C ALA A 1070 8.75 25.44 -4.11
N VAL A 1071 8.45 25.53 -2.82
CA VAL A 1071 8.41 24.40 -1.89
C VAL A 1071 7.00 24.22 -1.39
N SER A 1072 6.40 23.05 -1.61
CA SER A 1072 5.07 22.75 -1.05
C SER A 1072 5.10 22.69 0.47
N TYR A 1073 3.99 23.00 1.15
CA TYR A 1073 3.91 22.83 2.60
C TYR A 1073 4.13 21.36 2.99
N GLY A 1074 5.14 21.12 3.83
CA GLY A 1074 5.59 19.77 4.25
C GLY A 1074 6.69 19.16 3.37
N GLN A 1075 7.12 19.84 2.31
CA GLN A 1075 8.28 19.43 1.50
C GLN A 1075 9.59 20.04 2.05
N ILE A 1076 10.70 19.31 1.92
CA ILE A 1076 12.04 19.80 2.25
C ILE A 1076 12.57 20.67 1.10
N ILE A 1077 13.16 21.83 1.40
CA ILE A 1077 13.65 22.81 0.40
C ILE A 1077 14.70 22.25 -0.57
N ASN A 1078 15.45 21.23 -0.17
CA ASN A 1078 16.47 20.60 -1.02
C ASN A 1078 15.87 19.80 -2.18
N ASP A 1079 14.64 19.31 -2.02
CA ASP A 1079 13.95 18.52 -3.06
C ASP A 1079 13.25 19.41 -4.10
N ALA A 1080 13.11 20.71 -3.80
CA ALA A 1080 12.47 21.66 -4.70
C ALA A 1080 13.41 22.08 -5.84
N LYS A 1081 12.87 22.07 -7.07
CA LYS A 1081 13.60 22.46 -8.28
C LYS A 1081 13.91 23.96 -8.27
N THR A 1082 15.17 24.29 -8.57
CA THR A 1082 15.58 25.68 -8.78
C THR A 1082 15.11 26.18 -10.15
N VAL A 1083 14.47 27.33 -10.18
CA VAL A 1083 14.06 28.07 -11.37
C VAL A 1083 14.86 29.35 -11.46
N GLN A 1084 15.58 29.53 -12.56
CA GLN A 1084 16.37 30.74 -12.82
C GLN A 1084 15.68 31.62 -13.86
N TYR A 1085 15.68 32.93 -13.63
CA TYR A 1085 15.05 33.90 -14.53
C TYR A 1085 15.85 35.19 -14.63
N LEU A 1086 16.07 35.69 -15.85
CA LEU A 1086 16.74 36.97 -16.11
C LEU A 1086 15.73 38.12 -16.01
N TYR A 1087 15.87 38.98 -15.00
CA TYR A 1087 14.92 40.07 -14.78
C TYR A 1087 15.21 41.27 -15.70
N ASN A 1088 14.29 41.60 -16.61
CA ASN A 1088 14.45 42.70 -17.59
C ASN A 1088 13.60 43.93 -17.27
N ALA A 1089 12.83 43.89 -16.18
CA ALA A 1089 11.93 44.95 -15.73
C ALA A 1089 11.01 45.50 -16.83
N LYS A 1090 10.31 44.62 -17.56
CA LYS A 1090 9.41 45.04 -18.65
C LYS A 1090 8.31 45.99 -18.17
N SER A 1091 7.87 45.87 -16.92
CA SER A 1091 6.89 46.77 -16.32
C SER A 1091 7.35 48.23 -16.25
N LEU A 1092 8.67 48.48 -16.23
CA LEU A 1092 9.26 49.81 -16.20
C LEU A 1092 9.58 50.38 -17.59
N LYS A 1093 9.41 49.60 -18.66
CA LYS A 1093 9.73 50.04 -20.03
C LYS A 1093 8.60 50.90 -20.60
N PRO A 1094 8.87 52.11 -21.11
CA PRO A 1094 7.87 52.91 -21.80
C PRO A 1094 7.28 52.15 -23.00
N LEU A 1095 6.01 52.41 -23.30
CA LEU A 1095 5.35 51.83 -24.48
C LEU A 1095 5.94 52.43 -25.76
N SER A 1096 5.86 51.69 -26.86
CA SER A 1096 6.23 52.22 -28.18
C SER A 1096 5.32 53.37 -28.56
N VAL A 1097 5.85 54.43 -29.17
CA VAL A 1097 5.07 55.57 -29.66
C VAL A 1097 3.98 55.13 -30.66
N ALA A 1098 2.93 55.93 -30.81
CA ALA A 1098 1.82 55.66 -31.75
C ALA A 1098 1.70 56.73 -32.84
N HIS A 1099 0.90 56.43 -33.87
CA HIS A 1099 0.59 57.35 -34.97
C HIS A 1099 1.83 58.00 -35.60
N VAL A 1100 2.90 57.21 -35.77
CA VAL A 1100 4.10 57.69 -36.44
C VAL A 1100 3.75 58.05 -37.88
N ASN A 1101 3.90 59.32 -38.22
CA ASN A 1101 3.66 59.85 -39.54
C ASN A 1101 4.96 60.41 -40.10
N THR A 1102 5.19 60.16 -41.38
CA THR A 1102 6.40 60.57 -42.08
C THR A 1102 6.04 61.30 -43.36
N VAL A 1103 6.45 62.56 -43.47
CA VAL A 1103 6.15 63.42 -44.61
C VAL A 1103 7.46 63.93 -45.22
N LEU A 1104 7.67 63.69 -46.50
CA LEU A 1104 8.79 64.26 -47.23
C LEU A 1104 8.41 65.67 -47.73
N ASP A 1105 9.18 66.69 -47.39
CA ASP A 1105 8.95 68.05 -47.91
C ASP A 1105 9.48 68.23 -49.34
N VAL A 1106 9.16 69.37 -49.95
CA VAL A 1106 9.65 69.77 -51.29
C VAL A 1106 11.18 69.85 -51.38
N ASN A 1107 11.87 69.98 -50.25
CA ASN A 1107 13.33 70.04 -50.14
C ASN A 1107 13.98 68.66 -49.86
N LYS A 1108 13.19 67.58 -49.87
CA LYS A 1108 13.60 66.19 -49.54
C LYS A 1108 14.01 65.95 -48.09
N ASN A 1109 13.65 66.84 -47.16
CA ASN A 1109 13.71 66.57 -45.72
C ASN A 1109 12.58 65.62 -45.33
N LEU A 1110 12.87 64.69 -44.43
CA LEU A 1110 11.86 63.79 -43.88
C LEU A 1110 11.41 64.31 -42.52
N HIS A 1111 10.18 64.80 -42.45
CA HIS A 1111 9.53 65.14 -41.20
C HIS A 1111 8.89 63.88 -40.60
N ILE A 1112 9.20 63.61 -39.35
CA ILE A 1112 8.70 62.47 -38.58
C ILE A 1112 7.97 63.05 -37.37
N SER A 1113 6.73 62.65 -37.16
CA SER A 1113 5.93 63.02 -35.98
C SER A 1113 5.33 61.77 -35.35
N TRP A 1114 5.16 61.76 -34.04
CA TRP A 1114 4.54 60.65 -33.31
C TRP A 1114 3.66 61.15 -32.16
N ILE A 1115 2.90 60.24 -31.56
CA ILE A 1115 2.09 60.50 -30.36
C ILE A 1115 2.63 59.66 -29.20
N ARG A 1116 2.81 60.30 -28.05
CA ARG A 1116 3.26 59.65 -26.81
C ARG A 1116 2.20 58.67 -26.31
N ARG A 1117 2.64 57.56 -25.72
CA ARG A 1117 1.78 56.64 -24.98
C ARG A 1117 2.19 56.64 -23.51
N ALA A 1118 1.21 56.55 -22.62
CA ALA A 1118 1.42 56.34 -21.19
C ALA A 1118 0.99 54.92 -20.80
N ARG A 1119 1.58 54.37 -19.73
CA ARG A 1119 1.25 53.06 -19.17
C ARG A 1119 0.13 53.11 -18.14
N VAL A 1120 0.04 54.22 -17.40
CA VAL A 1120 -0.91 54.45 -16.30
C VAL A 1120 -1.67 55.75 -16.51
N ASN A 1121 -2.77 55.94 -15.78
CA ASN A 1121 -3.61 57.15 -15.88
C ASN A 1121 -4.16 57.42 -17.29
N ILE A 1122 -4.37 56.36 -18.08
CA ILE A 1122 -4.77 56.41 -19.50
C ILE A 1122 -6.22 56.86 -19.75
N GLN A 1123 -6.96 57.27 -18.72
CA GLN A 1123 -8.34 57.71 -18.86
C GLN A 1123 -8.36 59.09 -19.53
N TRP A 1124 -9.14 59.21 -20.60
CA TRP A 1124 -9.33 60.49 -21.26
C TRP A 1124 -10.40 61.29 -20.50
N LEU A 1125 -9.95 62.14 -19.57
CA LEU A 1125 -10.81 63.01 -18.78
C LEU A 1125 -10.90 64.38 -19.48
N ASP A 1126 -12.10 64.75 -19.94
CA ASP A 1126 -12.50 66.09 -20.38
C ASP A 1126 -11.49 66.87 -21.25
N ASN A 1127 -11.11 66.32 -22.41
CA ASN A 1127 -10.20 66.95 -23.39
C ASN A 1127 -8.79 67.30 -22.88
N ILE A 1128 -8.38 66.80 -21.71
CA ILE A 1128 -7.01 66.91 -21.22
C ILE A 1128 -6.22 65.70 -21.73
N ASP A 1129 -5.04 65.94 -22.30
CA ASP A 1129 -4.16 64.87 -22.76
C ASP A 1129 -3.64 64.03 -21.58
N VAL A 1130 -3.28 62.77 -21.84
CA VAL A 1130 -2.86 61.82 -20.79
C VAL A 1130 -1.59 62.35 -20.09
N PRO A 1131 -1.51 62.37 -18.75
CA PRO A 1131 -0.32 62.84 -18.04
C PRO A 1131 0.97 62.10 -18.44
N LEU A 1132 2.12 62.74 -18.25
CA LEU A 1132 3.42 62.10 -18.40
C LEU A 1132 3.65 61.12 -17.24
N ASP A 1133 3.97 59.87 -17.56
CA ASP A 1133 4.20 58.78 -16.60
C ASP A 1133 5.70 58.40 -16.49
N GLU A 1134 6.58 59.31 -16.91
CA GLU A 1134 8.04 59.26 -16.79
C GLU A 1134 8.54 60.58 -16.19
N GLN A 1135 9.75 60.58 -15.62
CA GLN A 1135 10.33 61.79 -15.01
C GLN A 1135 10.55 62.92 -16.01
N TYR A 1136 10.86 62.57 -17.26
CA TYR A 1136 11.09 63.50 -18.38
C TYR A 1136 10.53 62.91 -19.68
N GLU A 1137 10.07 63.77 -20.60
CA GLU A 1137 9.66 63.35 -21.94
C GLU A 1137 10.86 63.37 -22.89
N GLN A 1138 11.45 62.20 -23.15
CA GLN A 1138 12.62 62.04 -24.02
C GLN A 1138 12.48 60.83 -24.94
N TYR A 1139 13.03 60.94 -26.16
CA TYR A 1139 12.96 59.91 -27.20
C TYR A 1139 14.31 59.68 -27.86
N ASP A 1140 14.71 58.41 -28.04
CA ASP A 1140 15.81 58.02 -28.91
C ASP A 1140 15.27 57.61 -30.28
N ILE A 1141 15.85 58.17 -31.33
CA ILE A 1141 15.56 57.84 -32.73
C ILE A 1141 16.81 57.21 -33.34
N GLU A 1142 16.67 55.95 -33.75
CA GLU A 1142 17.70 55.21 -34.47
C GLU A 1142 17.37 55.19 -35.96
N ILE A 1143 18.33 55.60 -36.78
CA ILE A 1143 18.29 55.45 -38.23
C ILE A 1143 19.15 54.24 -38.57
N ILE A 1144 18.56 53.31 -39.32
CA ILE A 1144 19.12 52.00 -39.62
C ILE A 1144 19.13 51.86 -41.14
N ASN A 1145 20.30 51.51 -41.68
CA ASN A 1145 20.46 51.30 -43.12
C ASN A 1145 19.82 49.98 -43.60
N ASN A 1146 19.80 49.77 -44.91
CA ASN A 1146 19.21 48.57 -45.54
C ASN A 1146 19.86 47.22 -45.14
N ILE A 1147 21.08 47.23 -44.57
CA ILE A 1147 21.79 46.04 -44.05
C ILE A 1147 21.53 45.84 -42.54
N GLY A 1148 20.74 46.70 -41.91
CA GLY A 1148 20.38 46.59 -40.48
C GLY A 1148 21.39 47.20 -39.51
N LYS A 1149 22.35 48.00 -39.99
CA LYS A 1149 23.32 48.72 -39.14
C LYS A 1149 22.74 50.06 -38.71
N ILE A 1150 22.81 50.35 -37.41
CA ILE A 1150 22.50 51.68 -36.86
C ILE A 1150 23.58 52.66 -37.33
N ILE A 1151 23.17 53.66 -38.10
CA ILE A 1151 24.06 54.68 -38.68
C ILE A 1151 23.98 56.01 -37.92
N ARG A 1152 22.85 56.28 -37.25
CA ARG A 1152 22.65 57.49 -36.46
C ARG A 1152 21.72 57.21 -35.29
N ILE A 1153 22.05 57.75 -34.11
CA ILE A 1153 21.19 57.77 -32.92
C ILE A 1153 21.04 59.23 -32.50
N LEU A 1154 19.80 59.67 -32.27
CA LEU A 1154 19.48 61.04 -31.85
C LEU A 1154 18.52 61.03 -30.67
N THR A 1155 18.79 61.83 -29.65
CA THR A 1155 17.90 62.01 -28.50
C THR A 1155 17.13 63.33 -28.63
N ILE A 1156 15.80 63.27 -28.60
CA ILE A 1156 14.87 64.40 -28.69
C ILE A 1156 14.18 64.59 -27.34
N ALA A 1157 14.20 65.80 -26.78
CA ALA A 1157 13.57 66.11 -25.50
C ALA A 1157 12.38 67.07 -25.68
N ASN A 1158 11.29 66.81 -24.95
CA ASN A 1158 10.06 67.63 -24.87
C ASN A 1158 9.44 67.97 -26.24
N LYS A 1159 9.63 67.09 -27.24
CA LYS A 1159 9.08 67.23 -28.59
C LYS A 1159 8.75 65.86 -29.15
N THR A 1160 7.64 65.77 -29.86
CA THR A 1160 7.19 64.56 -30.56
C THR A 1160 7.40 64.64 -32.08
N THR A 1161 8.36 65.47 -32.51
CA THR A 1161 8.69 65.66 -33.93
C THR A 1161 10.20 65.70 -34.13
N PHE A 1162 10.66 65.17 -35.26
CA PHE A 1162 12.04 65.20 -35.70
C PHE A 1162 12.10 65.38 -37.22
N THR A 1163 13.04 66.19 -37.70
CA THR A 1163 13.27 66.42 -39.13
C THR A 1163 14.62 65.84 -39.51
N TYR A 1164 14.62 64.77 -40.30
CA TYR A 1164 15.83 64.20 -40.88
C TYR A 1164 16.16 64.90 -42.20
N THR A 1165 17.09 65.83 -42.13
CA THR A 1165 17.39 66.77 -43.23
C THR A 1165 18.09 66.07 -44.40
N LYS A 1166 17.94 66.62 -45.60
CA LYS A 1166 18.64 66.13 -46.80
C LYS A 1166 20.15 66.08 -46.61
N SER A 1167 20.74 67.06 -45.93
CA SER A 1167 22.18 67.10 -45.65
C SER A 1167 22.63 65.95 -44.75
N GLN A 1168 21.86 65.63 -43.70
CA GLN A 1168 22.15 64.50 -42.81
C GLN A 1168 22.00 63.15 -43.53
N LYS A 1169 21.01 63.02 -44.43
CA LYS A 1169 20.89 61.82 -45.30
C LYS A 1169 22.12 61.62 -46.18
N ILE A 1170 22.63 62.68 -46.80
CA ILE A 1170 23.82 62.60 -47.66
C ILE A 1170 25.06 62.27 -46.83
N GLU A 1171 25.19 62.85 -45.64
CA GLU A 1171 26.29 62.55 -44.71
C GLU A 1171 26.29 61.09 -44.26
N ASP A 1172 25.12 60.55 -43.89
CA ASP A 1172 25.02 59.21 -43.33
C ASP A 1172 25.18 58.09 -44.37
N PHE A 1173 24.70 58.32 -45.60
CA PHE A 1173 24.62 57.29 -46.63
C PHE A 1173 25.54 57.54 -47.83
N GLY A 1174 26.05 58.76 -48.04
CA GLY A 1174 26.85 59.16 -49.20
C GLY A 1174 26.10 59.21 -50.54
N HIS A 1175 24.90 58.64 -50.61
CA HIS A 1175 23.98 58.60 -51.76
C HIS A 1175 22.53 58.55 -51.27
N SER A 1176 21.54 58.67 -52.16
CA SER A 1176 20.14 58.47 -51.79
C SER A 1176 19.83 56.98 -51.64
N GLU A 1177 19.72 56.48 -50.40
CA GLU A 1177 19.20 55.12 -50.14
C GLU A 1177 17.71 55.02 -50.51
N SER A 1178 17.33 53.89 -51.13
CA SER A 1178 15.94 53.58 -51.49
C SER A 1178 15.13 53.02 -50.33
N GLN A 1179 15.78 52.64 -49.23
CA GLN A 1179 15.12 52.06 -48.07
C GLN A 1179 15.87 52.41 -46.78
N ILE A 1180 15.18 53.05 -45.84
CA ILE A 1180 15.70 53.28 -44.49
C ILE A 1180 14.72 52.71 -43.46
N GLN A 1181 15.25 52.20 -42.34
CA GLN A 1181 14.44 51.83 -41.19
C GLN A 1181 14.65 52.86 -40.07
N ILE A 1182 13.56 53.25 -39.42
CA ILE A 1182 13.59 54.17 -38.29
C ILE A 1182 12.99 53.47 -37.09
N SER A 1183 13.67 53.56 -35.95
CA SER A 1183 13.19 53.03 -34.67
C SER A 1183 13.10 54.15 -33.63
N ILE A 1184 11.93 54.34 -33.04
CA ILE A 1184 11.66 55.42 -32.08
C ILE A 1184 11.36 54.80 -30.72
N TYR A 1185 12.14 55.15 -29.70
CA TYR A 1185 12.02 54.66 -28.33
C TYR A 1185 11.75 55.81 -27.38
N GLN A 1186 10.75 55.71 -26.52
CA GLN A 1186 10.64 56.61 -25.36
C GLN A 1186 11.62 56.15 -24.27
N LEU A 1187 12.29 57.11 -23.62
CA LEU A 1187 13.28 56.83 -22.58
C LEU A 1187 12.67 56.86 -21.18
N SER A 1188 13.15 55.93 -20.34
CA SER A 1188 12.91 55.88 -18.91
C SER A 1188 14.16 56.25 -18.14
N ALA A 1189 13.99 57.00 -17.05
CA ALA A 1189 15.09 57.34 -16.16
C ALA A 1189 15.69 56.11 -15.43
N ILE A 1190 14.96 54.99 -15.35
CA ILE A 1190 15.36 53.79 -14.61
C ILE A 1190 15.94 52.72 -15.54
N VAL A 1191 15.27 52.43 -16.66
CA VAL A 1191 15.63 51.31 -17.56
C VAL A 1191 16.19 51.74 -18.91
N GLY A 1192 16.29 53.04 -19.18
CA GLY A 1192 16.74 53.55 -20.48
C GLY A 1192 15.68 53.35 -21.56
N LYS A 1193 16.06 52.76 -22.71
CA LYS A 1193 15.14 52.59 -23.86
C LYS A 1193 13.95 51.70 -23.51
N GLY A 1194 12.75 52.22 -23.78
CA GLY A 1194 11.50 51.46 -23.74
C GLY A 1194 11.32 50.54 -24.95
N GLU A 1195 10.06 50.26 -25.29
CA GLU A 1195 9.70 49.52 -26.49
C GLU A 1195 9.79 50.41 -27.74
N GLY A 1196 10.41 49.90 -28.80
CA GLY A 1196 10.65 50.66 -30.03
C GLY A 1196 9.50 50.55 -31.03
N TYR A 1197 9.07 51.66 -31.60
CA TYR A 1197 8.24 51.65 -32.81
C TYR A 1197 9.14 51.59 -34.03
N ILE A 1198 8.96 50.59 -34.90
CA ILE A 1198 9.80 50.37 -36.08
C ILE A 1198 9.00 50.67 -37.35
N ILE A 1199 9.49 51.59 -38.17
CA ILE A 1199 8.94 51.88 -39.50
C ILE A 1199 10.01 51.68 -40.57
N LYS A 1200 9.65 50.98 -41.65
CA LYS A 1200 10.48 50.85 -42.86
C LYS A 1200 9.92 51.78 -43.92
N LEU A 1201 10.74 52.73 -44.35
CA LEU A 1201 10.39 53.70 -45.38
C LEU A 1201 11.07 53.31 -46.68
N TYR A 1202 10.28 53.22 -47.74
CA TYR A 1202 10.75 53.02 -49.10
C TYR A 1202 10.59 54.35 -49.84
N TYR A 1203 11.66 54.85 -50.46
CA TYR A 1203 11.69 56.14 -51.17
C TYR A 1203 11.75 55.97 -52.67
#